data_AF-A0A6P2R857-F1
#
_entry.id   AF-A0A6P2R857-F1
#
_cell.length_a   1.000
_cell.length_b   1.000
_cell.length_c   1.000
_cell.angle_alpha   90.00
_cell.angle_beta   90.00
_cell.angle_gamma   90.00
#
_symmetry.space_group_name_H-M   'P 1'
#
loop_
_entity.id
_entity.type
_entity.pdbx_description
1 polymer ?
#
loop_
_entity_poly.entity_id
_entity_poly.type
_entity_poly.pdbx_seq_one_letter_code
_entity_poly.pdbx_strand_id
1 'polypeptide(L)'
;MSISETISSFAAGVVDWNRRPVALNFGKAQGALGHLLALQHAHVHEGLMTGIRGHLTCVSPRHNLSPRLFLGVPVSIRLVTDRGRLHFVNAIVQDVQIGQSDGELCVYQLTVCDALSLMDKRTNSRVFRQSNVVDILTTLFGEWRQRSPALAAAFEFDLSGLSRDRYPARELTRQVNESDANFVRRLLRREGITVFAKAGPVKGAGSGQDDTPVHTLVCCDDPMSLPEAPAGTVRLHPRDAATEERDTVTLFALHQRLAPGQVGRPSWDYKKARIDESVVASSLNQGEAGNDLAQLLTDVAIDIPHAGDSWNDHERLTRVRMLAHQFEAERYDGVSSVRDLAVGAWITLTGDPEWDMQSSDQRQLVITSIDHDIWNNLPKGLTDRVQALFAASRHLAYPAPLQPPASAATEADTRYENQFTCVRRGVPLTPAYDPKVDLPPVHLLTGTIVGQQGEEVFCDADGRVRVRIHGLDPADHAHAQGAGTNDNAGDSAPIRVGASLAGGSFGALFLPRVGMEVLIGSLGGDPDRLVIINVLSNGVNPPAAFTHIGNLPGNRYVSGIKTKEIKGRRYNQLRLDDTPGQISSQLASEHAYSQLNLGYLTQPRQDGRGQDRGEGAELRTDAAAALRAAQGILLTTYARSQASGGQLDRDELLRLLGECTDLFKSLGDYAGQHGGQASDTTGQQAVAAAFKGWAPGGGGASDAGTGGAAGSQALMAFGAQAGSVAITPKTHVTYAGENIDQVAQQHVQLTSGQHITLHGGRGVAMFAHSDGVSAIANQGKVTLQSQNDDTQIDSAKNIQFTAAGGKLAGMASDEVVLTTSGGAYLKLHGSDIELGCPGTFTVKSAGHSWQGPASMSTDMPKFDHAPLGRVPKLVRATDGQAVEGMQAEITKASGEVVKGQSDAAGKLAPIQSNQFEPFVVNFFKNKN
;
A
#
# COMPACT_ATOMS: atom_id res chain seq x y z
N MET A 1 68.31 49.16 21.05
CA MET A 1 67.37 48.68 22.10
C MET A 1 67.94 47.37 22.61
N SER A 2 68.14 47.22 23.91
CA SER A 2 68.57 45.94 24.49
C SER A 2 67.44 44.89 24.37
N ILE A 3 67.76 43.60 24.43
CA ILE A 3 66.74 42.52 24.36
C ILE A 3 65.73 42.69 25.50
N SER A 4 66.18 43.02 26.72
CA SER A 4 65.32 43.26 27.87
C SER A 4 64.42 44.50 27.72
N GLU A 5 64.88 45.58 27.07
CA GLU A 5 64.03 46.74 26.72
C GLU A 5 62.98 46.39 25.65
N THR A 6 63.31 45.48 24.74
CA THR A 6 62.41 45.04 23.67
C THR A 6 61.30 44.13 24.24
N ILE A 7 61.64 43.27 25.19
CA ILE A 7 60.68 42.41 25.90
C ILE A 7 59.84 43.22 26.90
N SER A 8 60.43 44.19 27.60
CA SER A 8 59.67 45.05 28.54
C SER A 8 58.71 45.99 27.81
N SER A 9 59.11 46.54 26.65
CA SER A 9 58.21 47.34 25.80
C SER A 9 57.11 46.50 25.15
N PHE A 10 57.36 45.22 24.89
CA PHE A 10 56.33 44.24 24.50
C PHE A 10 55.34 43.95 25.65
N ALA A 11 55.84 43.66 26.85
CA ALA A 11 55.01 43.40 28.03
C ALA A 11 54.19 44.62 28.49
N ALA A 12 54.71 45.83 28.28
CA ALA A 12 54.05 47.10 28.58
C ALA A 12 53.10 47.58 27.46
N GLY A 13 53.01 46.87 26.32
CA GLY A 13 52.15 47.25 25.19
C GLY A 13 52.57 48.53 24.46
N VAL A 14 53.81 48.99 24.67
CA VAL A 14 54.34 50.24 24.09
C VAL A 14 54.78 50.05 22.64
N VAL A 15 55.12 48.81 22.25
CA VAL A 15 55.43 48.42 20.86
C VAL A 15 54.28 47.57 20.33
N ASP A 16 53.51 48.12 19.38
CA ASP A 16 52.52 47.36 18.62
C ASP A 16 53.21 46.59 17.49
N TRP A 17 53.38 45.28 17.71
CA TRP A 17 53.99 44.38 16.74
C TRP A 17 53.13 44.21 15.47
N ASN A 18 51.90 44.73 15.44
CA ASN A 18 51.02 44.73 14.27
C ASN A 18 51.31 45.88 13.27
N ARG A 19 52.36 46.69 13.45
CA ARG A 19 52.82 47.68 12.44
C ARG A 19 53.84 47.10 11.44
N ARG A 20 53.78 45.80 11.19
CA ARG A 20 54.75 45.04 10.40
C ARG A 20 54.17 44.65 9.04
N PRO A 21 55.00 44.17 8.09
CA PRO A 21 54.54 43.70 6.77
C PRO A 21 53.47 42.59 6.87
N VAL A 22 53.43 41.89 8.01
CA VAL A 22 52.40 40.92 8.37
C VAL A 22 51.91 41.24 9.78
N ALA A 23 50.59 41.34 9.95
CA ALA A 23 49.96 41.68 11.21
C ALA A 23 48.70 40.84 11.48
N LEU A 24 48.41 40.60 12.75
CA LEU A 24 47.14 40.00 13.16
C LEU A 24 46.17 41.11 13.57
N ASN A 25 44.92 40.99 13.11
CA ASN A 25 43.85 41.86 13.53
C ASN A 25 42.65 41.06 14.06
N PHE A 26 42.27 41.32 15.30
CA PHE A 26 41.13 40.71 15.98
C PHE A 26 39.88 41.61 15.97
N GLY A 27 39.85 42.67 15.15
CA GLY A 27 38.71 43.59 15.01
C GLY A 27 38.38 44.30 16.32
N LYS A 28 37.13 44.19 16.78
CA LYS A 28 36.69 44.76 18.07
C LYS A 28 37.52 44.30 19.27
N ALA A 29 38.14 43.12 19.20
CA ALA A 29 39.00 42.60 20.26
C ALA A 29 40.47 43.07 20.13
N GLN A 30 40.82 43.87 19.11
CA GLN A 30 42.20 44.28 18.81
C GLN A 30 42.85 45.03 19.97
N GLY A 31 42.14 45.95 20.64
CA GLY A 31 42.68 46.67 21.80
C GLY A 31 43.02 45.75 22.98
N ALA A 32 42.24 44.68 23.15
CA ALA A 32 42.42 43.71 24.24
C ALA A 32 43.47 42.63 23.91
N LEU A 33 43.53 42.17 22.67
CA LEU A 33 44.31 41.00 22.26
C LEU A 33 45.56 41.33 21.43
N GLY A 34 45.53 42.41 20.65
CA GLY A 34 46.54 42.71 19.63
C GLY A 34 47.96 42.93 20.19
N HIS A 35 48.07 43.37 21.44
CA HIS A 35 49.34 43.55 22.14
C HIS A 35 49.83 42.31 22.90
N LEU A 36 49.01 41.25 22.99
CA LEU A 36 49.33 40.05 23.77
C LEU A 36 50.14 39.02 22.98
N LEU A 37 50.00 39.00 21.65
CA LEU A 37 50.64 38.04 20.76
C LEU A 37 51.43 38.77 19.68
N ALA A 38 52.65 38.32 19.44
CA ALA A 38 53.42 38.67 18.26
C ALA A 38 53.48 37.46 17.32
N LEU A 39 52.91 37.59 16.12
CA LEU A 39 52.98 36.56 15.09
C LEU A 39 54.42 36.39 14.60
N GLN A 40 54.90 35.16 14.58
CA GLN A 40 56.22 34.82 14.04
C GLN A 40 56.13 33.99 12.76
N HIS A 41 55.27 32.99 12.73
CA HIS A 41 55.09 32.10 11.58
C HIS A 41 53.59 31.82 11.38
N ALA A 42 53.13 31.88 10.14
CA ALA A 42 51.79 31.46 9.77
C ALA A 42 51.84 30.54 8.55
N HIS A 43 51.16 29.40 8.66
CA HIS A 43 50.93 28.48 7.55
C HIS A 43 49.42 28.36 7.34
N VAL A 44 48.90 28.82 6.20
CA VAL A 44 47.46 28.88 5.94
C VAL A 44 47.14 28.35 4.55
N HIS A 45 46.21 27.41 4.48
CA HIS A 45 45.65 26.88 3.25
C HIS A 45 44.29 27.52 2.97
N GLU A 46 44.09 27.99 1.75
CA GLU A 46 42.82 28.40 1.17
C GLU A 46 42.56 27.55 -0.08
N GLY A 47 41.33 27.07 -0.30
CA GLY A 47 41.03 26.33 -1.51
C GLY A 47 39.55 26.16 -1.82
N LEU A 48 39.27 25.85 -3.09
CA LEU A 48 37.93 25.44 -3.53
C LEU A 48 37.54 24.14 -2.80
N MET A 49 36.34 24.10 -2.25
CA MET A 49 35.75 22.99 -1.47
C MET A 49 36.46 22.63 -0.14
N THR A 50 37.73 23.02 0.04
CA THR A 50 38.51 22.78 1.26
C THR A 50 38.42 23.94 2.26
N GLY A 51 38.07 25.14 1.79
CA GLY A 51 37.88 26.32 2.65
C GLY A 51 39.21 26.87 3.19
N ILE A 52 39.16 27.48 4.37
CA ILE A 52 40.34 28.03 5.06
C ILE A 52 40.71 27.13 6.23
N ARG A 53 41.99 26.77 6.33
CA ARG A 53 42.58 26.11 7.52
C ARG A 53 44.03 26.56 7.71
N GLY A 54 44.45 26.81 8.93
CA GLY A 54 45.84 27.21 9.15
C GLY A 54 46.28 27.24 10.60
N HIS A 55 47.58 27.48 10.78
CA HIS A 55 48.24 27.56 12.08
C HIS A 55 49.02 28.87 12.18
N LEU A 56 48.78 29.63 13.25
CA LEU A 56 49.43 30.90 13.56
C LEU A 56 50.29 30.73 14.80
N THR A 57 51.59 30.62 14.61
CA THR A 57 52.56 30.45 15.71
C THR A 57 53.05 31.83 16.16
N CYS A 58 52.70 32.16 17.40
CA CYS A 58 52.92 33.45 18.03
C CYS A 58 53.81 33.30 19.28
N VAL A 59 54.40 34.41 19.71
CA VAL A 59 55.09 34.53 21.00
C VAL A 59 54.44 35.61 21.86
N SER A 60 54.49 35.43 23.17
CA SER A 60 53.92 36.32 24.18
C SER A 60 54.90 36.48 25.34
N PRO A 61 54.96 37.65 26.02
CA PRO A 61 55.77 37.80 27.21
C PRO A 61 55.04 37.25 28.46
N ARG A 62 53.75 36.91 28.30
CA ARG A 62 52.88 36.35 29.32
C ARG A 62 52.75 34.86 29.06
N HIS A 63 53.16 34.06 30.03
CA HIS A 63 53.09 32.59 29.96
C HIS A 63 51.75 32.02 30.47
N ASN A 64 50.81 32.88 30.88
CA ASN A 64 49.55 32.50 31.53
C ASN A 64 48.31 33.03 30.79
N LEU A 65 48.42 33.38 29.50
CA LEU A 65 47.25 33.75 28.71
C LEU A 65 46.26 32.59 28.66
N SER A 66 44.99 32.86 28.99
CA SER A 66 43.95 31.85 28.92
C SER A 66 43.55 31.60 27.46
N PRO A 67 43.49 30.34 26.98
CA PRO A 67 42.95 29.99 25.67
C PRO A 67 41.55 30.58 25.38
N ARG A 68 40.74 30.77 26.42
CA ARG A 68 39.39 31.36 26.35
C ARG A 68 39.37 32.78 25.80
N LEU A 69 40.50 33.48 25.80
CA LEU A 69 40.62 34.82 25.22
C LEU A 69 40.55 34.81 23.69
N PHE A 70 40.92 33.70 23.05
CA PHE A 70 41.07 33.62 21.60
C PHE A 70 40.06 32.68 20.94
N LEU A 71 39.60 31.63 21.62
CA LEU A 71 38.67 30.65 21.04
C LEU A 71 37.39 31.32 20.50
N GLY A 72 37.06 31.05 19.24
CA GLY A 72 35.89 31.60 18.54
C GLY A 72 36.03 33.06 18.11
N VAL A 73 37.17 33.71 18.37
CA VAL A 73 37.41 35.09 17.96
C VAL A 73 37.79 35.14 16.47
N PRO A 74 37.17 36.03 15.68
CA PRO A 74 37.59 36.27 14.31
C PRO A 74 38.98 36.92 14.25
N VAL A 75 39.81 36.46 13.34
CA VAL A 75 41.17 36.95 13.13
C VAL A 75 41.42 37.18 11.65
N SER A 76 42.04 38.32 11.34
CA SER A 76 42.51 38.68 10.01
C SER A 76 44.02 38.63 9.99
N ILE A 77 44.59 37.91 9.03
CA ILE A 77 46.01 37.95 8.69
C ILE A 77 46.15 39.02 7.62
N ARG A 78 46.78 40.14 7.99
CA ARG A 78 46.96 41.31 7.12
C ARG A 78 48.35 41.25 6.48
N LEU A 79 48.40 41.10 5.17
CA LEU A 79 49.63 41.11 4.38
C LEU A 79 49.78 42.45 3.65
N VAL A 80 50.92 43.12 3.82
CA VAL A 80 51.27 44.30 3.02
C VAL A 80 51.86 43.83 1.69
N THR A 81 51.19 44.15 0.59
CA THR A 81 51.64 43.80 -0.76
C THR A 81 52.81 44.66 -1.21
N ASP A 82 53.52 44.25 -2.26
CA ASP A 82 54.56 45.05 -2.93
C ASP A 82 54.06 46.45 -3.39
N ARG A 83 52.75 46.59 -3.63
CA ARG A 83 52.07 47.86 -3.97
C ARG A 83 51.64 48.68 -2.75
N GLY A 84 52.01 48.28 -1.53
CA GLY A 84 51.62 48.95 -0.29
C GLY A 84 50.13 48.83 0.06
N ARG A 85 49.40 47.91 -0.59
CA ARG A 85 48.00 47.60 -0.27
C ARG A 85 47.94 46.50 0.80
N LEU A 86 46.79 46.39 1.46
CA LEU A 86 46.54 45.29 2.38
C LEU A 86 45.77 44.17 1.66
N HIS A 87 46.29 42.96 1.75
CA HIS A 87 45.58 41.71 1.47
C HIS A 87 45.21 41.04 2.79
N PHE A 88 44.07 40.33 2.80
CA PHE A 88 43.47 39.82 4.02
C PHE A 88 43.11 38.35 3.86
N VAL A 89 43.50 37.56 4.85
CA VAL A 89 42.95 36.21 5.08
C VAL A 89 42.17 36.25 6.38
N ASN A 90 40.85 36.15 6.30
CA ASN A 90 39.96 36.24 7.46
C ASN A 90 39.50 34.83 7.85
N ALA A 91 39.61 34.50 9.13
CA ALA A 91 39.27 33.19 9.66
C ALA A 91 38.80 33.30 11.12
N ILE A 92 38.42 32.17 11.72
CA ILE A 92 37.99 32.07 13.12
C ILE A 92 38.98 31.17 13.85
N VAL A 93 39.41 31.57 15.06
CA VAL A 93 40.26 30.74 15.91
C VAL A 93 39.46 29.54 16.44
N GLN A 94 39.85 28.34 16.04
CA GLN A 94 39.21 27.07 16.40
C GLN A 94 39.86 26.40 17.61
N ASP A 95 41.19 26.44 17.69
CA ASP A 95 41.99 25.77 18.73
C ASP A 95 43.16 26.65 19.15
N VAL A 96 43.61 26.49 20.40
CA VAL A 96 44.74 27.24 20.97
C VAL A 96 45.61 26.31 21.79
N GLN A 97 46.88 26.22 21.41
CA GLN A 97 47.87 25.41 22.09
C GLN A 97 48.97 26.27 22.69
N ILE A 98 49.38 25.93 23.90
CA ILE A 98 50.45 26.61 24.62
C ILE A 98 51.72 25.76 24.50
N GLY A 99 52.76 26.34 23.93
CA GLY A 99 54.07 25.72 23.76
C GLY A 99 54.96 25.88 25.00
N GLN A 100 56.26 25.75 24.79
CA GLN A 100 57.25 25.96 25.85
C GLN A 100 57.40 27.44 26.21
N SER A 101 57.90 27.67 27.43
CA SER A 101 58.21 28.99 27.97
C SER A 101 59.64 28.96 28.52
N ASP A 102 60.40 30.03 28.30
CA ASP A 102 61.73 30.23 28.90
C ASP A 102 61.71 31.20 30.09
N GLY A 103 60.53 31.56 30.56
CA GLY A 103 60.31 32.49 31.67
C GLY A 103 60.09 33.94 31.24
N GLU A 104 60.60 34.37 30.08
CA GLU A 104 60.32 35.70 29.54
C GLU A 104 59.45 35.67 28.29
N LEU A 105 59.53 34.60 27.49
CA LEU A 105 58.68 34.38 26.33
C LEU A 105 58.02 33.01 26.39
N CYS A 106 56.78 32.95 25.92
CA CYS A 106 55.99 31.73 25.80
C CYS A 106 55.37 31.63 24.41
N VAL A 107 55.36 30.42 23.86
CA VAL A 107 54.84 30.12 22.52
C VAL A 107 53.34 29.84 22.60
N TYR A 108 52.57 30.41 21.68
CA TYR A 108 51.14 30.15 21.50
C TYR A 108 50.87 29.82 20.03
N GLN A 109 50.15 28.73 19.76
CA GLN A 109 49.71 28.38 18.42
C GLN A 109 48.19 28.48 18.33
N LEU A 110 47.70 29.31 17.41
CA LEU A 110 46.28 29.42 17.10
C LEU A 110 45.99 28.62 15.83
N THR A 111 45.07 27.65 15.90
CA THR A 111 44.54 27.00 14.71
C THR A 111 43.32 27.77 14.25
N VAL A 112 43.28 28.16 12.98
CA VAL A 112 42.22 28.97 12.38
C VAL A 112 41.49 28.22 11.28
N CYS A 113 40.20 28.47 11.12
CA CYS A 113 39.40 27.89 10.04
C CYS A 113 38.24 28.80 9.59
N ASP A 114 37.57 28.43 8.51
CA ASP A 114 36.35 29.07 8.05
C ASP A 114 35.09 28.57 8.80
N ALA A 115 33.96 29.21 8.51
CA ALA A 115 32.68 28.86 9.13
C ALA A 115 32.19 27.47 8.71
N LEU A 116 32.43 27.05 7.46
CA LEU A 116 32.02 25.73 6.99
C LEU A 116 32.76 24.61 7.76
N SER A 117 34.03 24.82 8.11
CA SER A 117 34.80 23.90 8.94
C SER A 117 34.30 23.82 10.38
N LEU A 118 33.69 24.88 10.92
CA LEU A 118 33.01 24.82 12.21
C LEU A 118 31.69 24.03 12.12
N MET A 119 31.01 24.11 10.98
CA MET A 119 29.78 23.34 10.72
C MET A 119 30.02 21.82 10.69
N ASP A 120 31.27 21.37 10.52
CA ASP A 120 31.64 19.95 10.67
C ASP A 120 31.39 19.40 12.08
N LYS A 121 31.31 20.28 13.09
CA LYS A 121 31.15 19.88 14.50
C LYS A 121 29.69 19.72 14.93
N ARG A 122 28.72 20.03 14.06
CA ARG A 122 27.29 19.82 14.33
C ARG A 122 26.74 18.74 13.42
N THR A 123 26.32 17.62 14.00
CA THR A 123 25.59 16.55 13.32
C THR A 123 24.09 16.78 13.46
N ASN A 124 23.35 16.56 12.38
CA ASN A 124 21.90 16.76 12.37
C ASN A 124 21.17 15.75 11.48
N SER A 125 19.86 15.62 11.70
CA SER A 125 18.91 14.85 10.89
C SER A 125 17.65 15.66 10.68
N ARG A 126 17.34 15.98 9.42
CA ARG A 126 16.17 16.78 9.06
C ARG A 126 15.73 16.60 7.62
N VAL A 127 14.51 17.06 7.32
CA VAL A 127 13.92 16.99 5.98
C VAL A 127 13.67 18.39 5.42
N PHE A 128 13.89 18.53 4.12
CA PHE A 128 13.51 19.69 3.32
C PHE A 128 12.50 19.23 2.28
N ARG A 129 11.37 19.92 2.20
CA ARG A 129 10.24 19.60 1.32
C ARG A 129 10.08 20.68 0.28
N GLN A 130 9.96 20.30 -0.99
CA GLN A 130 9.70 21.24 -2.09
C GLN A 130 10.72 22.40 -2.11
N SER A 131 12.01 22.09 -1.88
CA SER A 131 13.08 23.08 -1.79
C SER A 131 14.18 22.76 -2.79
N ASN A 132 14.73 23.78 -3.45
CA ASN A 132 15.93 23.64 -4.28
C ASN A 132 17.20 23.79 -3.41
N VAL A 133 18.36 23.48 -3.97
CA VAL A 133 19.65 23.56 -3.25
C VAL A 133 19.95 24.96 -2.73
N VAL A 134 19.59 26.02 -3.47
CA VAL A 134 19.86 27.42 -3.08
C VAL A 134 19.05 27.80 -1.84
N ASP A 135 17.79 27.37 -1.76
CA ASP A 135 16.92 27.60 -0.60
C ASP A 135 17.41 26.83 0.63
N ILE A 136 17.89 25.59 0.45
CA ILE A 136 18.47 24.77 1.50
C ILE A 136 19.74 25.44 2.06
N LEU A 137 20.66 25.88 1.19
CA LEU A 137 21.89 26.59 1.59
C LEU A 137 21.57 27.92 2.30
N THR A 138 20.59 28.68 1.80
CA THR A 138 20.14 29.93 2.42
C THR A 138 19.63 29.68 3.84
N THR A 139 18.84 28.63 4.02
CA THR A 139 18.30 28.23 5.34
C THR A 139 19.44 27.85 6.28
N LEU A 140 20.31 26.94 5.86
CA LEU A 140 21.45 26.45 6.64
C LEU A 140 22.38 27.58 7.11
N PHE A 141 22.89 28.38 6.17
CA PHE A 141 23.83 29.45 6.51
C PHE A 141 23.15 30.56 7.30
N GLY A 142 21.87 30.84 7.02
CA GLY A 142 21.06 31.78 7.79
C GLY A 142 20.87 31.35 9.25
N GLU A 143 20.54 30.08 9.48
CA GLU A 143 20.36 29.52 10.83
C GLU A 143 21.64 29.64 11.68
N TRP A 144 22.80 29.30 11.11
CA TRP A 144 24.07 29.40 11.82
C TRP A 144 24.41 30.83 12.24
N ARG A 145 24.12 31.81 11.38
CA ARG A 145 24.27 33.23 11.71
C ARG A 145 23.25 33.67 12.76
N GLN A 146 21.99 33.26 12.65
CA GLN A 146 20.94 33.64 13.61
C GLN A 146 21.16 33.04 15.00
N ARG A 147 21.67 31.80 15.10
CA ARG A 147 21.89 31.10 16.36
C ARG A 147 23.14 31.58 17.11
N SER A 148 24.10 32.20 16.44
CA SER A 148 25.36 32.63 17.05
C SER A 148 25.75 34.06 16.63
N PRO A 149 25.69 35.03 17.56
CA PRO A 149 26.18 36.39 17.31
C PRO A 149 27.67 36.43 16.93
N ALA A 150 28.47 35.51 17.47
CA ALA A 150 29.89 35.41 17.16
C ALA A 150 30.12 35.02 15.69
N LEU A 151 29.35 34.06 15.17
CA LEU A 151 29.41 33.71 13.75
C LEU A 151 28.79 34.79 12.88
N ALA A 152 27.65 35.38 13.26
CA ALA A 152 27.05 36.48 12.50
C ALA A 152 28.01 37.65 12.28
N ALA A 153 28.92 37.90 13.23
CA ALA A 153 29.92 38.96 13.13
C ALA A 153 31.17 38.58 12.32
N ALA A 154 31.40 37.30 12.02
CA ALA A 154 32.62 36.77 11.40
C ALA A 154 32.38 36.06 10.06
N PHE A 155 31.12 35.75 9.72
CA PHE A 155 30.76 34.90 8.61
C PHE A 155 29.59 35.48 7.80
N GLU A 156 29.79 35.55 6.49
CA GLU A 156 28.78 35.86 5.49
C GLU A 156 28.71 34.76 4.42
N PHE A 157 27.67 34.78 3.61
CA PHE A 157 27.56 33.89 2.45
C PHE A 157 27.03 34.63 1.23
N ASP A 158 27.46 34.21 0.05
CA ASP A 158 27.05 34.75 -1.24
C ASP A 158 26.65 33.64 -2.19
N LEU A 159 25.36 33.61 -2.50
CA LEU A 159 24.75 32.67 -3.46
C LEU A 159 24.33 33.39 -4.76
N SER A 160 24.73 34.66 -4.95
CA SER A 160 24.35 35.43 -6.15
C SER A 160 24.94 34.89 -7.45
N GLY A 161 26.03 34.13 -7.35
CA GLY A 161 26.61 33.37 -8.45
C GLY A 161 25.80 32.13 -8.86
N LEU A 162 24.66 31.85 -8.22
CA LEU A 162 23.77 30.73 -8.54
C LEU A 162 22.44 31.23 -9.08
N SER A 163 22.00 30.68 -10.21
CA SER A 163 20.65 30.91 -10.73
C SER A 163 19.66 29.92 -10.13
N ARG A 164 18.61 30.42 -9.46
CA ARG A 164 17.54 29.57 -8.88
C ARG A 164 16.85 28.72 -9.95
N ASP A 165 16.63 29.25 -11.14
CA ASP A 165 15.94 28.56 -12.24
C ASP A 165 16.73 27.36 -12.78
N ARG A 166 18.05 27.30 -12.51
CA ARG A 166 18.92 26.17 -12.89
C ARG A 166 18.69 24.94 -12.02
N TYR A 167 18.21 25.10 -10.79
CA TYR A 167 18.12 24.03 -9.79
C TYR A 167 16.65 23.75 -9.42
N PRO A 168 16.11 22.57 -9.76
CA PRO A 168 14.71 22.27 -9.47
C PRO A 168 14.45 22.13 -7.97
N ALA A 169 13.23 22.46 -7.57
CA ALA A 169 12.75 22.16 -6.22
C ALA A 169 12.58 20.64 -6.08
N ARG A 170 13.30 20.03 -5.13
CA ARG A 170 13.21 18.60 -4.86
C ARG A 170 12.00 18.34 -3.99
N GLU A 171 11.24 17.31 -4.31
CA GLU A 171 10.10 16.91 -3.48
C GLU A 171 10.56 16.61 -2.04
N LEU A 172 11.67 15.89 -1.87
CA LEU A 172 12.26 15.59 -0.58
C LEU A 172 13.79 15.58 -0.68
N THR A 173 14.45 16.27 0.23
CA THR A 173 15.90 16.19 0.46
C THR A 173 16.15 16.01 1.95
N ARG A 174 17.02 15.08 2.33
CA ARG A 174 17.25 14.69 3.72
C ARG A 174 18.71 14.86 4.10
N GLN A 175 18.91 15.49 5.26
CA GLN A 175 20.13 15.39 6.04
C GLN A 175 19.96 14.21 6.99
N VAL A 176 20.88 13.25 7.00
CA VAL A 176 20.73 12.01 7.79
C VAL A 176 22.01 11.70 8.57
N ASN A 177 22.00 12.00 9.87
CA ASN A 177 23.10 11.73 10.81
C ASN A 177 24.47 12.20 10.29
N GLU A 178 24.48 13.29 9.53
CA GLU A 178 25.67 13.86 8.93
C GLU A 178 25.88 15.30 9.43
N SER A 179 27.12 15.78 9.37
CA SER A 179 27.41 17.16 9.75
C SER A 179 26.73 18.14 8.79
N ASP A 180 26.40 19.34 9.26
CA ASP A 180 25.85 20.39 8.39
C ASP A 180 26.80 20.69 7.23
N ALA A 181 28.12 20.67 7.48
CA ALA A 181 29.12 20.87 6.44
C ALA A 181 29.19 19.72 5.42
N ASN A 182 29.10 18.46 5.86
CA ASN A 182 29.06 17.32 4.95
C ASN A 182 27.80 17.34 4.09
N PHE A 183 26.65 17.68 4.68
CA PHE A 183 25.40 17.86 3.93
C PHE A 183 25.53 18.96 2.88
N VAL A 184 26.08 20.12 3.24
CA VAL A 184 26.38 21.20 2.28
C VAL A 184 27.30 20.71 1.17
N ARG A 185 28.46 20.13 1.50
CA ARG A 185 29.46 19.68 0.50
C ARG A 185 28.89 18.62 -0.43
N ARG A 186 28.09 17.67 0.08
CA ARG A 186 27.40 16.63 -0.70
C ARG A 186 26.41 17.25 -1.69
N LEU A 187 25.60 18.21 -1.25
CA LEU A 187 24.67 18.91 -2.14
C LEU A 187 25.40 19.70 -3.23
N LEU A 188 26.45 20.44 -2.85
CA LEU A 188 27.29 21.20 -3.78
C LEU A 188 27.93 20.27 -4.83
N ARG A 189 28.52 19.15 -4.41
CA ARG A 189 29.10 18.13 -5.32
C ARG A 189 28.06 17.49 -6.22
N ARG A 190 26.92 17.12 -5.67
CA ARG A 190 25.81 16.55 -6.45
C ARG A 190 25.36 17.53 -7.54
N GLU A 191 25.25 18.81 -7.21
CA GLU A 191 24.74 19.84 -8.10
C GLU A 191 25.81 20.48 -9.00
N GLY A 192 27.09 20.17 -8.77
CA GLY A 192 28.23 20.68 -9.54
C GLY A 192 28.62 22.12 -9.19
N ILE A 193 28.32 22.55 -7.97
CA ILE A 193 28.59 23.89 -7.46
C ILE A 193 29.90 23.86 -6.66
N THR A 194 30.78 24.83 -6.89
CA THR A 194 32.00 25.02 -6.10
C THR A 194 31.77 26.06 -5.01
N VAL A 195 32.52 25.96 -3.91
CA VAL A 195 32.48 26.94 -2.81
C VAL A 195 33.90 27.30 -2.37
N PHE A 196 34.11 28.56 -2.02
CA PHE A 196 35.36 29.05 -1.45
C PHE A 196 35.11 30.22 -0.50
N ALA A 197 36.09 30.54 0.32
CA ALA A 197 36.03 31.68 1.23
C ALA A 197 36.71 32.89 0.59
N LYS A 198 36.11 34.07 0.77
CA LYS A 198 36.67 35.36 0.36
C LYS A 198 36.69 36.31 1.55
N ALA A 199 37.82 36.97 1.79
CA ALA A 199 37.87 38.06 2.75
C ALA A 199 37.08 39.28 2.24
N GLY A 200 36.21 39.85 3.08
CA GLY A 200 35.44 41.04 2.72
C GLY A 200 34.59 41.54 3.90
N PRO A 201 34.18 42.81 3.89
CA PRO A 201 33.34 43.36 4.95
C PRO A 201 31.95 42.71 4.96
N VAL A 202 31.26 42.78 6.10
CA VAL A 202 29.82 42.47 6.19
C VAL A 202 29.06 43.35 5.21
N LYS A 203 28.10 42.78 4.46
CA LYS A 203 27.21 43.56 3.57
C LYS A 203 26.54 44.69 4.38
N GLY A 204 26.88 45.94 4.07
CA GLY A 204 26.34 47.13 4.73
C GLY A 204 27.18 47.75 5.85
N ALA A 205 28.38 47.21 6.15
CA ALA A 205 29.33 47.86 7.06
C ALA A 205 30.17 48.95 6.36
N GLY A 206 30.37 50.08 7.01
CA GLY A 206 31.20 51.20 6.50
C GLY A 206 32.70 50.89 6.62
N SER A 207 33.51 51.42 5.70
CA SER A 207 34.94 51.09 5.53
C SER A 207 35.87 51.57 6.67
N GLY A 208 35.69 51.09 7.90
CA GLY A 208 36.53 51.40 9.06
C GLY A 208 37.73 50.45 9.21
N GLN A 209 38.88 50.96 9.65
CA GLN A 209 40.10 50.16 9.91
C GLN A 209 39.97 49.17 11.10
N ASP A 210 38.95 49.34 11.95
CA ASP A 210 38.62 48.52 13.13
C ASP A 210 37.43 47.56 12.90
N ASP A 211 37.03 47.33 11.65
CA ASP A 211 35.97 46.38 11.35
C ASP A 211 36.35 44.93 11.73
N THR A 212 35.35 44.21 12.25
CA THR A 212 35.49 42.80 12.60
C THR A 212 35.91 41.98 11.37
N PRO A 213 36.94 41.11 11.45
CA PRO A 213 37.31 40.23 10.36
C PRO A 213 36.14 39.34 9.93
N VAL A 214 35.81 39.36 8.65
CA VAL A 214 34.72 38.56 8.07
C VAL A 214 35.19 37.83 6.83
N HIS A 215 34.88 36.54 6.74
CA HIS A 215 34.99 35.77 5.50
C HIS A 215 33.59 35.47 4.96
N THR A 216 33.46 35.54 3.63
CA THR A 216 32.24 35.22 2.90
C THR A 216 32.43 33.90 2.19
N LEU A 217 31.56 32.91 2.43
CA LEU A 217 31.50 31.71 1.59
C LEU A 217 30.77 32.05 0.29
N VAL A 218 31.46 31.93 -0.83
CA VAL A 218 30.94 32.24 -2.16
C VAL A 218 30.69 30.92 -2.88
N CYS A 219 29.43 30.68 -3.28
CA CYS A 219 29.06 29.55 -4.12
C CYS A 219 28.98 30.00 -5.57
N CYS A 220 29.60 29.24 -6.47
CA CYS A 220 29.67 29.56 -7.89
C CYS A 220 29.58 28.29 -8.74
N ASP A 221 28.90 28.39 -9.88
CA ASP A 221 28.70 27.31 -10.84
C ASP A 221 29.06 27.71 -12.29
N ASP A 222 29.58 28.92 -12.48
CA ASP A 222 30.07 29.47 -13.74
C ASP A 222 31.50 30.03 -13.56
N PRO A 223 32.53 29.37 -14.11
CA PRO A 223 33.92 29.82 -13.98
C PRO A 223 34.18 31.20 -14.60
N MET A 224 33.35 31.65 -15.55
CA MET A 224 33.54 32.93 -16.23
C MET A 224 33.10 34.13 -15.38
N SER A 225 32.24 33.90 -14.39
CA SER A 225 31.69 34.91 -13.49
C SER A 225 32.68 35.38 -12.40
N LEU A 226 33.80 34.68 -12.23
CA LEU A 226 34.78 35.01 -11.19
C LEU A 226 35.50 36.34 -11.46
N PRO A 227 35.77 37.15 -10.42
CA PRO A 227 36.42 38.44 -10.57
C PRO A 227 37.94 38.31 -10.84
N GLU A 228 38.53 39.36 -11.41
CA GLU A 228 39.99 39.48 -11.49
C GLU A 228 40.57 39.69 -10.08
N ALA A 229 41.69 39.03 -9.79
CA ALA A 229 42.39 39.19 -8.53
C ALA A 229 43.06 40.58 -8.45
N PRO A 230 43.26 41.16 -7.25
CA PRO A 230 43.96 42.44 -7.11
C PRO A 230 45.39 42.45 -7.68
N ALA A 231 46.04 41.28 -7.71
CA ALA A 231 47.34 41.08 -8.35
C ALA A 231 47.31 41.49 -9.85
N GLY A 232 46.22 41.20 -10.56
CA GLY A 232 46.03 41.48 -11.98
C GLY A 232 47.00 40.70 -12.87
N THR A 233 47.85 41.42 -13.60
CA THR A 233 48.92 40.81 -14.40
C THR A 233 50.16 40.53 -13.55
N VAL A 234 50.62 39.29 -13.56
CA VAL A 234 51.74 38.77 -12.78
C VAL A 234 52.82 38.23 -13.72
N ARG A 235 54.08 38.45 -13.36
CA ARG A 235 55.24 38.00 -14.15
C ARG A 235 55.76 36.65 -13.67
N LEU A 236 56.00 35.73 -14.58
CA LEU A 236 56.78 34.51 -14.42
C LEU A 236 58.26 34.87 -14.57
N HIS A 237 59.03 34.71 -13.51
CA HIS A 237 60.46 35.01 -13.51
C HIS A 237 61.22 34.10 -12.54
N PRO A 238 62.16 33.25 -13.01
CA PRO A 238 63.05 32.49 -12.15
C PRO A 238 63.86 33.42 -11.25
N ARG A 239 64.01 33.05 -9.98
CA ARG A 239 64.51 33.91 -8.91
C ARG A 239 66.04 34.05 -8.93
N ASP A 240 66.62 34.59 -10.02
CA ASP A 240 68.07 34.79 -10.18
C ASP A 240 68.53 36.25 -9.97
N ALA A 241 67.65 37.16 -9.56
CA ALA A 241 68.03 38.56 -9.30
C ALA A 241 67.61 39.01 -7.89
N ALA A 242 68.59 39.22 -7.01
CA ALA A 242 68.44 39.75 -5.65
C ALA A 242 68.00 41.25 -5.59
N THR A 243 67.35 41.76 -6.64
CA THR A 243 67.05 43.19 -6.86
C THR A 243 65.68 43.45 -7.50
N GLU A 244 64.76 42.49 -7.44
CA GLU A 244 63.40 42.70 -7.99
C GLU A 244 62.55 43.57 -7.04
N GLU A 245 61.93 44.61 -7.60
CA GLU A 245 61.05 45.56 -6.88
C GLU A 245 59.59 45.05 -6.75
N ARG A 246 59.21 43.98 -7.45
CA ARG A 246 57.84 43.43 -7.49
C ARG A 246 57.78 41.95 -7.16
N ASP A 247 56.65 41.52 -6.62
CA ASP A 247 56.38 40.11 -6.39
C ASP A 247 56.15 39.35 -7.72
N THR A 248 56.67 38.13 -7.83
CA THR A 248 56.63 37.32 -9.07
C THR A 248 56.21 35.88 -8.81
N VAL A 249 55.81 35.17 -9.87
CA VAL A 249 55.70 33.71 -9.89
C VAL A 249 57.07 33.17 -10.26
N THR A 250 57.65 32.32 -9.41
CA THR A 250 59.00 31.79 -9.55
C THR A 250 59.03 30.41 -10.18
N LEU A 251 57.95 29.63 -10.01
CA LEU A 251 57.75 28.34 -10.62
C LEU A 251 56.33 28.27 -11.18
N PHE A 252 56.19 27.69 -12.37
CA PHE A 252 54.90 27.43 -12.99
C PHE A 252 55.02 26.17 -13.85
N ALA A 253 54.25 25.14 -13.52
CA ALA A 253 54.33 23.83 -14.13
C ALA A 253 52.94 23.31 -14.51
N LEU A 254 52.82 22.78 -15.74
CA LEU A 254 51.60 22.13 -16.21
C LEU A 254 51.53 20.69 -15.72
N HIS A 255 50.39 20.33 -15.14
CA HIS A 255 50.02 18.96 -14.81
C HIS A 255 48.78 18.58 -15.60
N GLN A 256 48.94 17.65 -16.55
CA GLN A 256 47.83 17.09 -17.34
C GLN A 256 47.70 15.59 -17.10
N ARG A 257 46.46 15.11 -17.08
CA ARG A 257 46.13 13.69 -16.94
C ARG A 257 45.02 13.31 -17.90
N LEU A 258 45.03 12.05 -18.32
CA LEU A 258 43.99 11.49 -19.17
C LEU A 258 42.65 11.44 -18.41
N ALA A 259 41.58 11.90 -19.06
CA ALA A 259 40.22 11.94 -18.55
C ALA A 259 39.28 11.09 -19.42
N PRO A 260 38.17 10.57 -18.84
CA PRO A 260 37.17 9.84 -19.59
C PRO A 260 36.65 10.60 -20.83
N GLY A 261 36.40 9.88 -21.92
CA GLY A 261 35.81 10.45 -23.14
C GLY A 261 34.29 10.60 -23.05
N GLN A 262 33.65 9.93 -22.10
CA GLN A 262 32.20 9.98 -21.93
C GLN A 262 31.76 9.59 -20.51
N VAL A 263 30.65 10.18 -20.08
CA VAL A 263 29.91 9.80 -18.88
C VAL A 263 28.50 9.34 -19.23
N GLY A 264 28.04 8.23 -18.63
CA GLY A 264 26.68 7.70 -18.76
C GLY A 264 26.01 7.48 -17.41
N ARG A 265 24.72 7.84 -17.29
CA ARG A 265 23.92 7.71 -16.08
C ARG A 265 22.52 7.15 -16.38
N PRO A 266 22.36 5.82 -16.51
CA PRO A 266 21.05 5.19 -16.52
C PRO A 266 20.39 5.27 -15.14
N SER A 267 19.13 5.74 -15.08
CA SER A 267 18.33 5.83 -13.86
C SER A 267 16.93 5.24 -14.07
N TRP A 268 16.48 4.38 -13.16
CA TRP A 268 15.13 3.82 -13.22
C TRP A 268 14.07 4.82 -12.74
N ASP A 269 13.07 5.13 -13.57
CA ASP A 269 11.89 5.89 -13.17
C ASP A 269 10.68 4.96 -13.04
N TYR A 270 10.22 4.76 -11.80
CA TYR A 270 9.08 3.89 -11.53
C TYR A 270 7.75 4.47 -12.05
N LYS A 271 7.62 5.79 -12.22
CA LYS A 271 6.41 6.42 -12.75
C LYS A 271 6.23 6.11 -14.23
N LYS A 272 7.35 5.98 -14.96
CA LYS A 272 7.37 5.63 -16.39
C LYS A 272 7.61 4.13 -16.64
N ALA A 273 8.01 3.39 -15.61
CA ALA A 273 8.45 1.99 -15.67
C ALA A 273 9.52 1.72 -16.74
N ARG A 274 10.50 2.64 -16.86
CA ARG A 274 11.63 2.51 -17.80
C ARG A 274 12.89 3.19 -17.25
N ILE A 275 14.01 2.91 -17.90
CA ILE A 275 15.28 3.61 -17.65
C ILE A 275 15.27 4.92 -18.44
N ASP A 276 15.54 6.03 -17.77
CA ASP A 276 15.95 7.28 -18.39
C ASP A 276 17.51 7.26 -18.44
N GLU A 277 18.07 7.29 -19.65
CA GLU A 277 19.52 7.14 -19.87
C GLU A 277 20.10 8.38 -20.51
N SER A 278 20.94 9.11 -19.77
CA SER A 278 21.67 10.27 -20.29
C SER A 278 23.14 9.94 -20.46
N VAL A 279 23.71 10.41 -21.57
CA VAL A 279 25.09 10.19 -21.96
C VAL A 279 25.67 11.50 -22.46
N VAL A 280 26.81 11.92 -21.88
CA VAL A 280 27.49 13.17 -22.23
C VAL A 280 28.94 12.86 -22.60
N ALA A 281 29.33 13.23 -23.82
CA ALA A 281 30.70 13.11 -24.29
C ALA A 281 31.57 14.27 -23.77
N SER A 282 32.86 13.98 -23.61
CA SER A 282 33.87 14.99 -23.29
C SER A 282 34.10 15.93 -24.47
N SER A 283 34.30 17.22 -24.18
CA SER A 283 34.75 18.22 -25.14
C SER A 283 36.25 18.47 -25.08
N LEU A 284 36.99 17.75 -24.22
CA LEU A 284 38.44 17.89 -24.09
C LEU A 284 39.15 17.27 -25.29
N ASN A 285 40.11 18.01 -25.85
CA ASN A 285 41.09 17.46 -26.76
C ASN A 285 42.34 17.03 -25.98
N GLN A 286 42.58 15.73 -25.93
CA GLN A 286 43.67 15.09 -25.16
C GLN A 286 44.82 14.63 -26.07
N GLY A 287 44.86 15.12 -27.31
CA GLY A 287 45.79 14.65 -28.36
C GLY A 287 45.30 13.39 -29.08
N GLU A 288 45.96 12.99 -30.16
CA GLU A 288 45.51 11.86 -31.00
C GLU A 288 45.39 10.56 -30.21
N ALA A 289 46.47 10.11 -29.56
CA ALA A 289 46.47 8.90 -28.74
C ALA A 289 45.59 9.02 -27.48
N GLY A 290 45.50 10.22 -26.89
CA GLY A 290 44.65 10.46 -25.73
C GLY A 290 43.16 10.40 -26.08
N ASN A 291 42.77 10.97 -27.23
CA ASN A 291 41.40 10.92 -27.73
C ASN A 291 40.99 9.51 -28.15
N ASP A 292 41.92 8.73 -28.71
CA ASP A 292 41.71 7.31 -29.00
C ASP A 292 41.47 6.51 -27.71
N LEU A 293 42.36 6.63 -26.71
CA LEU A 293 42.19 5.98 -25.41
C LEU A 293 40.93 6.46 -24.67
N ALA A 294 40.57 7.74 -24.75
CA ALA A 294 39.40 8.31 -24.11
C ALA A 294 38.09 7.65 -24.59
N GLN A 295 38.05 7.10 -25.80
CA GLN A 295 36.89 6.33 -26.29
C GLN A 295 36.66 5.03 -25.48
N LEU A 296 37.72 4.47 -24.90
CA LEU A 296 37.65 3.29 -24.02
C LEU A 296 37.45 3.66 -22.54
N LEU A 297 37.82 4.88 -22.15
CA LEU A 297 37.66 5.38 -20.80
C LEU A 297 36.27 5.99 -20.62
N THR A 298 35.32 5.17 -20.21
CA THR A 298 33.94 5.60 -19.94
C THR A 298 33.63 5.55 -18.44
N ASP A 299 33.01 6.59 -17.91
CA ASP A 299 32.41 6.60 -16.57
C ASP A 299 30.90 6.34 -16.70
N VAL A 300 30.51 5.07 -16.68
CA VAL A 300 29.09 4.66 -16.72
C VAL A 300 28.73 3.99 -15.41
N ALA A 301 27.71 4.52 -14.73
CA ALA A 301 27.23 4.00 -13.45
C ALA A 301 25.70 4.09 -13.39
N ILE A 302 25.07 3.04 -12.83
CA ILE A 302 23.63 3.05 -12.54
C ILE A 302 23.40 4.11 -11.45
N ASP A 303 22.63 5.12 -11.80
CA ASP A 303 22.29 6.21 -10.90
C ASP A 303 21.11 5.82 -10.00
N ILE A 304 20.88 6.62 -8.95
CA ILE A 304 19.75 6.46 -8.04
C ILE A 304 18.43 6.48 -8.84
N PRO A 305 17.38 5.77 -8.41
CA PRO A 305 16.10 5.83 -9.11
C PRO A 305 15.54 7.26 -9.18
N HIS A 306 15.02 7.64 -10.35
CA HIS A 306 14.44 8.95 -10.63
C HIS A 306 15.41 10.10 -10.29
N ALA A 307 16.69 9.99 -10.70
CA ALA A 307 17.79 10.87 -10.26
C ALA A 307 17.53 12.36 -10.49
N GLY A 308 17.05 12.73 -11.67
CA GLY A 308 16.61 14.09 -12.00
C GLY A 308 15.10 14.31 -11.81
N ASP A 309 14.69 15.56 -11.58
CA ASP A 309 13.27 15.96 -11.49
C ASP A 309 12.60 15.98 -12.88
N SER A 310 13.38 16.25 -13.91
CA SER A 310 13.00 16.21 -15.32
C SER A 310 14.14 15.64 -16.15
N TRP A 311 13.89 15.39 -17.44
CA TRP A 311 14.95 14.98 -18.37
C TRP A 311 16.10 15.99 -18.42
N ASN A 312 15.79 17.29 -18.53
CA ASN A 312 16.80 18.35 -18.59
C ASN A 312 17.66 18.37 -17.32
N ASP A 313 17.04 18.11 -16.16
CA ASP A 313 17.77 18.03 -14.89
C ASP A 313 18.66 16.78 -14.82
N HIS A 314 18.17 15.63 -15.30
CA HIS A 314 18.95 14.39 -15.38
C HIS A 314 20.16 14.53 -16.31
N GLU A 315 19.97 15.15 -17.47
CA GLU A 315 21.06 15.47 -18.40
C GLU A 315 22.06 16.46 -17.78
N ARG A 316 21.59 17.49 -17.08
CA ARG A 316 22.43 18.44 -16.35
C ARG A 316 23.28 17.74 -15.29
N LEU A 317 22.70 16.83 -14.50
CA LEU A 317 23.42 16.02 -13.51
C LEU A 317 24.48 15.13 -14.16
N THR A 318 24.20 14.56 -15.34
CA THR A 318 25.20 13.80 -16.11
C THR A 318 26.33 14.71 -16.60
N ARG A 319 25.98 15.89 -17.11
CA ARG A 319 26.92 16.89 -17.62
C ARG A 319 27.87 17.36 -16.53
N VAL A 320 27.40 17.63 -15.31
CA VAL A 320 28.30 18.04 -14.21
C VAL A 320 29.31 16.96 -13.83
N ARG A 321 29.00 15.67 -14.00
CA ARG A 321 30.00 14.60 -13.83
C ARG A 321 31.07 14.64 -14.90
N MET A 322 30.70 14.91 -16.16
CA MET A 322 31.67 15.13 -17.21
C MET A 322 32.52 16.37 -16.93
N LEU A 323 31.91 17.49 -16.52
CA LEU A 323 32.64 18.72 -16.17
C LEU A 323 33.63 18.51 -15.01
N ALA A 324 33.33 17.64 -14.03
CA ALA A 324 34.27 17.31 -12.96
C ALA A 324 35.51 16.57 -13.48
N HIS A 325 35.35 15.60 -14.39
CA HIS A 325 36.49 14.98 -15.07
C HIS A 325 37.30 16.00 -15.89
N GLN A 326 36.63 16.99 -16.48
CA GLN A 326 37.30 18.07 -17.22
C GLN A 326 38.10 19.00 -16.30
N PHE A 327 37.56 19.33 -15.13
CA PHE A 327 38.25 20.13 -14.12
C PHE A 327 39.56 19.48 -13.68
N GLU A 328 39.55 18.16 -13.50
CA GLU A 328 40.73 17.43 -13.02
C GLU A 328 41.74 17.09 -14.13
N ALA A 329 41.39 17.27 -15.41
CA ALA A 329 42.24 16.90 -16.55
C ALA A 329 43.46 17.81 -16.74
N GLU A 330 43.32 19.10 -16.39
CA GLU A 330 44.35 20.11 -16.54
C GLU A 330 44.45 20.97 -15.28
N ARG A 331 45.64 21.01 -14.68
CA ARG A 331 45.99 21.87 -13.54
C ARG A 331 47.36 22.47 -13.77
N TYR A 332 47.59 23.65 -13.23
CA TYR A 332 48.91 24.25 -13.10
C TYR A 332 49.30 24.35 -11.63
N ASP A 333 50.56 24.04 -11.36
CA ASP A 333 51.21 24.15 -10.06
C ASP A 333 52.19 25.32 -10.09
N GLY A 334 52.12 26.20 -9.10
CA GLY A 334 52.98 27.37 -9.04
C GLY A 334 53.55 27.65 -7.66
N VAL A 335 54.70 28.32 -7.65
CA VAL A 335 55.32 28.91 -6.46
C VAL A 335 55.47 30.41 -6.72
N SER A 336 55.13 31.23 -5.73
CA SER A 336 55.11 32.68 -5.90
C SER A 336 55.41 33.45 -4.62
N SER A 337 55.93 34.68 -4.77
CA SER A 337 55.97 35.66 -3.69
C SER A 337 54.79 36.64 -3.70
N VAL A 338 53.83 36.51 -4.62
CA VAL A 338 52.70 37.43 -4.80
C VAL A 338 51.71 37.29 -3.64
N ARG A 339 51.60 38.36 -2.85
CA ARG A 339 50.82 38.40 -1.60
C ARG A 339 49.33 38.61 -1.78
N ASP A 340 48.89 39.06 -2.95
CA ASP A 340 47.50 39.38 -3.27
C ASP A 340 46.85 38.46 -4.32
N LEU A 341 47.39 37.24 -4.46
CA LEU A 341 46.65 36.12 -5.06
C LEU A 341 45.43 35.79 -4.18
N ALA A 342 44.34 35.34 -4.81
CA ALA A 342 43.13 34.99 -4.10
C ALA A 342 42.43 33.80 -4.76
N VAL A 343 42.01 32.82 -3.95
CA VAL A 343 41.21 31.68 -4.42
C VAL A 343 39.87 32.18 -4.98
N GLY A 344 39.44 31.60 -6.10
CA GLY A 344 38.20 32.02 -6.77
C GLY A 344 38.30 33.38 -7.45
N ALA A 345 39.52 33.82 -7.77
CA ALA A 345 39.78 34.97 -8.64
C ALA A 345 40.79 34.58 -9.74
N TRP A 346 40.81 35.32 -10.84
CA TRP A 346 41.74 35.07 -11.95
C TRP A 346 42.85 36.10 -12.07
N ILE A 347 44.01 35.67 -12.57
CA ILE A 347 45.18 36.50 -12.90
C ILE A 347 45.55 36.34 -14.36
N THR A 348 46.37 37.25 -14.89
CA THR A 348 47.03 37.08 -16.19
C THR A 348 48.53 36.83 -15.98
N LEU A 349 49.06 35.70 -16.47
CA LEU A 349 50.48 35.38 -16.36
C LEU A 349 51.26 35.81 -17.62
N THR A 350 52.42 36.45 -17.42
CA THR A 350 53.28 37.00 -18.49
C THR A 350 54.76 36.82 -18.17
N GLY A 351 55.69 37.10 -19.08
CA GLY A 351 57.13 37.18 -18.78
C GLY A 351 57.97 35.99 -19.24
N ASP A 352 57.34 34.95 -19.79
CA ASP A 352 58.01 33.90 -20.55
C ASP A 352 57.74 34.09 -22.06
N PRO A 353 58.76 34.13 -22.93
CA PRO A 353 58.58 34.43 -24.35
C PRO A 353 57.66 33.46 -25.10
N GLU A 354 57.68 32.17 -24.77
CA GLU A 354 56.83 31.17 -25.43
C GLU A 354 55.38 31.27 -24.92
N TRP A 355 55.22 31.52 -23.62
CA TRP A 355 53.92 31.77 -23.00
C TRP A 355 53.26 33.03 -23.54
N ASP A 356 54.02 34.12 -23.69
CA ASP A 356 53.54 35.42 -24.15
C ASP A 356 53.11 35.44 -25.62
N MET A 357 53.50 34.43 -26.41
CA MET A 357 52.97 34.22 -27.77
C MET A 357 51.52 33.73 -27.80
N GLN A 358 51.00 33.21 -26.67
CA GLN A 358 49.62 32.76 -26.59
C GLN A 358 48.62 33.93 -26.53
N SER A 359 47.39 33.71 -27.02
CA SER A 359 46.30 34.68 -26.88
C SER A 359 46.03 35.03 -25.42
N SER A 360 45.52 36.25 -25.14
CA SER A 360 45.20 36.72 -23.78
C SER A 360 44.41 35.71 -22.96
N ASP A 361 43.44 35.05 -23.57
CA ASP A 361 42.48 34.19 -22.88
C ASP A 361 43.14 32.89 -22.38
N GLN A 362 44.18 32.44 -23.07
CA GLN A 362 44.96 31.25 -22.69
C GLN A 362 45.97 31.55 -21.57
N ARG A 363 46.22 32.84 -21.29
CA ARG A 363 47.10 33.31 -20.23
C ARG A 363 46.36 33.72 -18.96
N GLN A 364 45.03 33.66 -18.98
CA GLN A 364 44.18 33.93 -17.82
C GLN A 364 43.98 32.65 -17.00
N LEU A 365 44.29 32.71 -15.71
CA LEU A 365 44.30 31.55 -14.82
C LEU A 365 43.46 31.83 -13.58
N VAL A 366 42.53 30.94 -13.25
CA VAL A 366 41.73 30.98 -12.02
C VAL A 366 42.48 30.24 -10.91
N ILE A 367 42.74 30.91 -9.79
CA ILE A 367 43.39 30.30 -8.63
C ILE A 367 42.42 29.38 -7.89
N THR A 368 42.79 28.11 -7.72
CA THR A 368 41.96 27.06 -7.12
C THR A 368 42.37 26.72 -5.68
N SER A 369 43.65 26.89 -5.34
CA SER A 369 44.12 26.82 -3.95
C SER A 369 45.39 27.63 -3.75
N ILE A 370 45.64 28.06 -2.52
CA ILE A 370 46.86 28.72 -2.10
C ILE A 370 47.26 28.17 -0.71
N ASP A 371 48.50 27.74 -0.58
CA ASP A 371 49.17 27.42 0.68
C ASP A 371 50.17 28.55 0.97
N HIS A 372 49.84 29.41 1.92
CA HIS A 372 50.64 30.55 2.35
C HIS A 372 51.65 30.12 3.42
N ASP A 373 52.94 30.39 3.20
CA ASP A 373 54.00 30.28 4.21
C ASP A 373 54.56 31.68 4.52
N ILE A 374 54.32 32.14 5.75
CA ILE A 374 54.51 33.54 6.13
C ILE A 374 55.42 33.63 7.35
N TRP A 375 56.48 34.43 7.25
CA TRP A 375 57.46 34.68 8.32
C TRP A 375 57.52 36.16 8.70
N ASN A 376 57.51 36.45 10.00
CA ASN A 376 57.66 37.80 10.51
C ASN A 376 59.09 38.08 11.01
N ASN A 377 59.50 39.35 11.02
CA ASN A 377 60.86 39.76 11.34
C ASN A 377 61.05 40.21 12.78
N LEU A 378 61.28 39.30 13.73
CA LEU A 378 61.65 39.72 15.08
C LEU A 378 63.05 40.39 15.08
N PRO A 379 63.35 41.32 16.01
CA PRO A 379 64.69 41.87 16.17
C PRO A 379 65.72 40.76 16.31
N LYS A 380 66.89 40.88 15.67
CA LYS A 380 67.90 39.81 15.51
C LYS A 380 68.19 39.03 16.81
N GLY A 381 68.30 39.70 17.96
CA GLY A 381 68.56 39.03 19.25
C GLY A 381 67.40 38.23 19.85
N LEU A 382 66.18 38.43 19.34
CA LEU A 382 64.96 37.75 19.78
C LEU A 382 64.61 36.57 18.84
N THR A 383 65.04 36.62 17.59
CA THR A 383 64.80 35.58 16.58
C THR A 383 65.41 34.22 16.96
N ASP A 384 66.70 34.17 17.32
CA ASP A 384 67.40 32.92 17.67
C ASP A 384 66.76 32.25 18.90
N ARG A 385 66.34 33.07 19.87
CA ARG A 385 65.67 32.62 21.09
C ARG A 385 64.27 32.07 20.81
N VAL A 386 63.49 32.74 19.96
CA VAL A 386 62.17 32.26 19.54
C VAL A 386 62.27 30.98 18.72
N GLN A 387 63.29 30.85 17.87
CA GLN A 387 63.57 29.60 17.15
C GLN A 387 63.89 28.44 18.12
N ALA A 388 64.70 28.69 19.15
CA ALA A 388 64.98 27.68 20.18
C ALA A 388 63.71 27.27 20.95
N LEU A 389 62.83 28.23 21.28
CA LEU A 389 61.53 27.97 21.90
C LEU A 389 60.59 27.17 21.00
N PHE A 390 60.57 27.44 19.69
CA PHE A 390 59.79 26.67 18.73
C PHE A 390 60.32 25.23 18.62
N ALA A 391 61.64 25.07 18.57
CA ALA A 391 62.30 23.77 18.57
C ALA A 391 62.02 22.94 19.84
N ALA A 392 61.82 23.62 20.98
CA ALA A 392 61.44 23.00 22.25
C ALA A 392 59.93 22.68 22.33
N SER A 393 59.09 23.40 21.58
CA SER A 393 57.63 23.25 21.53
C SER A 393 57.18 22.13 20.58
N ARG A 394 57.79 20.94 20.71
CA ARG A 394 57.57 19.81 19.79
C ARG A 394 56.18 19.18 19.87
N HIS A 395 55.41 19.53 20.89
CA HIS A 395 54.06 19.02 21.12
C HIS A 395 52.95 19.85 20.45
N LEU A 396 53.31 20.92 19.74
CA LEU A 396 52.35 21.70 18.94
C LEU A 396 51.80 20.88 17.77
N ALA A 397 50.53 21.10 17.43
CA ALA A 397 49.84 20.40 16.34
C ALA A 397 50.57 20.56 15.00
N TYR A 398 51.11 21.76 14.77
CA TYR A 398 51.95 22.05 13.63
C TYR A 398 53.32 22.53 14.13
N PRO A 399 54.37 21.69 14.11
CA PRO A 399 55.70 22.14 14.46
C PRO A 399 56.15 23.18 13.43
N ALA A 400 56.33 24.43 13.87
CA ALA A 400 56.84 25.47 13.00
C ALA A 400 58.23 25.07 12.47
N PRO A 401 58.57 25.37 11.20
CA PRO A 401 59.90 25.09 10.67
C PRO A 401 60.98 25.75 11.54
N LEU A 402 62.16 25.15 11.65
CA LEU A 402 63.22 25.66 12.54
C LEU A 402 63.90 26.92 11.97
N GLN A 403 63.85 27.11 10.66
CA GLN A 403 64.38 28.26 9.93
C GLN A 403 63.46 28.56 8.73
N PRO A 404 63.39 29.83 8.27
CA PRO A 404 62.79 30.13 6.98
C PRO A 404 63.54 29.35 5.88
N PRO A 405 62.87 28.99 4.76
CA PRO A 405 63.53 28.26 3.67
C PRO A 405 64.74 29.04 3.18
N ALA A 406 65.94 28.47 3.31
CA ALA A 406 67.14 29.01 2.70
C ALA A 406 67.12 28.63 1.22
N SER A 407 67.00 29.60 0.30
CA SER A 407 67.25 29.28 -1.11
C SER A 407 68.72 28.91 -1.28
N ALA A 408 68.97 27.80 -1.97
CA ALA A 408 70.30 27.53 -2.48
C ALA A 408 70.69 28.72 -3.39
N ALA A 409 71.79 29.38 -3.05
CA ALA A 409 72.30 30.65 -3.60
C ALA A 409 71.73 31.93 -2.94
N THR A 410 72.64 32.61 -2.22
CA THR A 410 72.64 34.04 -1.82
C THR A 410 71.49 34.57 -0.95
N GLU A 411 71.85 34.96 0.29
CA GLU A 411 71.31 35.96 1.25
C GLU A 411 70.01 36.77 0.97
N ALA A 412 69.02 36.26 0.24
CA ALA A 412 67.68 36.84 0.17
C ALA A 412 66.81 36.18 1.23
N ASP A 413 66.46 36.92 2.28
CA ASP A 413 65.55 36.47 3.34
C ASP A 413 64.11 36.42 2.79
N THR A 414 63.69 35.25 2.30
CA THR A 414 62.37 35.05 1.69
C THR A 414 61.32 34.82 2.76
N ARG A 415 60.75 35.92 3.26
CA ARG A 415 59.81 35.92 4.40
C ARG A 415 58.35 35.68 4.03
N TYR A 416 58.05 35.57 2.75
CA TYR A 416 56.75 35.15 2.25
C TYR A 416 56.95 34.34 0.98
N GLU A 417 56.30 33.18 0.94
CA GLU A 417 56.17 32.34 -0.24
C GLU A 417 54.79 31.69 -0.18
N ASN A 418 54.20 31.45 -1.35
CA ASN A 418 53.02 30.61 -1.44
C ASN A 418 53.19 29.57 -2.53
N GLN A 419 52.55 28.43 -2.32
CA GLN A 419 52.32 27.42 -3.35
C GLN A 419 50.85 27.55 -3.76
N PHE A 420 50.58 27.65 -5.04
CA PHE A 420 49.22 27.78 -5.54
C PHE A 420 48.94 26.76 -6.64
N THR A 421 47.66 26.42 -6.76
CA THR A 421 47.16 25.67 -7.90
C THR A 421 46.19 26.54 -8.69
N CYS A 422 46.17 26.39 -10.00
CA CYS A 422 45.23 27.10 -10.85
C CYS A 422 44.85 26.31 -12.10
N VAL A 423 43.80 26.77 -12.77
CA VAL A 423 43.35 26.25 -14.06
C VAL A 423 43.13 27.42 -15.03
N ARG A 424 43.11 27.17 -16.35
CA ARG A 424 42.78 28.23 -17.30
C ARG A 424 41.38 28.77 -17.05
N ARG A 425 41.19 30.08 -17.26
CA ARG A 425 39.87 30.71 -17.16
C ARG A 425 38.93 30.07 -18.18
N GLY A 426 37.74 29.68 -17.71
CA GLY A 426 36.74 28.98 -18.51
C GLY A 426 36.78 27.45 -18.36
N VAL A 427 37.84 26.88 -17.78
CA VAL A 427 37.81 25.47 -17.33
C VAL A 427 36.72 25.34 -16.26
N PRO A 428 35.82 24.34 -16.36
CA PRO A 428 34.79 24.12 -15.35
C PRO A 428 35.41 23.92 -13.97
N LEU A 429 34.85 24.55 -12.93
CA LEU A 429 35.32 24.38 -11.54
C LEU A 429 34.48 23.35 -10.77
N THR A 430 33.94 22.39 -11.50
CA THR A 430 32.94 21.44 -10.99
C THR A 430 33.62 20.41 -10.10
N PRO A 431 33.23 20.28 -8.82
CA PRO A 431 33.82 19.28 -7.95
C PRO A 431 33.35 17.87 -8.29
N ALA A 432 34.21 16.87 -8.08
CA ALA A 432 33.84 15.46 -8.21
C ALA A 432 32.76 15.07 -7.19
N TYR A 433 31.94 14.08 -7.57
CA TYR A 433 30.89 13.51 -6.73
C TYR A 433 30.93 11.99 -6.84
N ASP A 434 31.16 11.32 -5.72
CA ASP A 434 31.06 9.87 -5.61
C ASP A 434 30.00 9.52 -4.56
N PRO A 435 28.83 8.99 -4.96
CA PRO A 435 27.80 8.56 -4.04
C PRO A 435 28.29 7.60 -2.94
N LYS A 436 29.37 6.84 -3.15
CA LYS A 436 29.91 5.90 -2.14
C LYS A 436 30.60 6.61 -0.98
N VAL A 437 31.10 7.82 -1.20
CA VAL A 437 31.89 8.59 -0.22
C VAL A 437 31.11 9.81 0.25
N ASP A 438 30.42 10.48 -0.67
CA ASP A 438 29.73 11.72 -0.38
C ASP A 438 28.37 11.48 0.31
N LEU A 439 27.66 10.37 0.05
CA LEU A 439 26.40 10.08 0.74
C LEU A 439 26.64 9.55 2.16
N PRO A 440 25.82 9.94 3.15
CA PRO A 440 25.89 9.35 4.48
C PRO A 440 25.41 7.89 4.46
N PRO A 441 25.89 7.03 5.37
CA PRO A 441 25.32 5.71 5.57
C PRO A 441 23.83 5.80 5.94
N VAL A 442 22.99 5.10 5.17
CA VAL A 442 21.55 5.03 5.42
C VAL A 442 21.18 3.71 6.08
N HIS A 443 20.69 3.80 7.31
CA HIS A 443 20.15 2.65 8.04
C HIS A 443 18.63 2.55 7.87
N LEU A 444 18.07 1.41 8.22
CA LEU A 444 16.62 1.27 8.34
C LEU A 444 16.12 2.19 9.47
N LEU A 445 15.09 2.96 9.17
CA LEU A 445 14.46 3.88 10.11
C LEU A 445 13.03 3.44 10.40
N THR A 446 12.48 3.89 11.53
CA THR A 446 11.04 3.78 11.77
C THR A 446 10.36 5.12 11.59
N GLY A 447 9.09 5.07 11.23
CA GLY A 447 8.23 6.23 11.17
C GLY A 447 6.77 5.86 11.38
N THR A 448 5.94 6.87 11.57
CA THR A 448 4.48 6.72 11.74
C THR A 448 3.77 7.20 10.50
N ILE A 449 2.80 6.44 9.98
CA ILE A 449 1.94 6.91 8.89
C ILE A 449 1.16 8.14 9.33
N VAL A 450 1.18 9.19 8.51
CA VAL A 450 0.48 10.46 8.73
C VAL A 450 -0.44 10.78 7.55
N GLY A 451 -1.49 11.56 7.82
CA GLY A 451 -2.49 11.92 6.82
C GLY A 451 -3.11 13.28 7.07
N GLN A 452 -4.26 13.53 6.44
CA GLN A 452 -5.07 14.70 6.78
C GLN A 452 -5.83 14.47 8.08
N GLN A 453 -6.21 15.56 8.74
CA GLN A 453 -6.91 15.49 10.02
C GLN A 453 -8.24 14.73 9.89
N GLY A 454 -8.44 13.70 10.71
CA GLY A 454 -9.67 12.90 10.76
C GLY A 454 -9.76 11.75 9.74
N GLU A 455 -8.72 11.53 8.93
CA GLU A 455 -8.64 10.40 8.00
C GLU A 455 -7.92 9.20 8.64
N GLU A 456 -8.49 7.99 8.50
CA GLU A 456 -7.83 6.75 8.93
C GLU A 456 -6.92 6.18 7.83
N VAL A 457 -7.21 6.48 6.56
CA VAL A 457 -6.45 6.04 5.38
C VAL A 457 -6.21 7.24 4.48
N PHE A 458 -4.95 7.52 4.16
CA PHE A 458 -4.56 8.63 3.29
C PHE A 458 -3.45 8.17 2.33
N CYS A 459 -3.75 8.17 1.03
CA CYS A 459 -2.81 7.80 -0.03
C CYS A 459 -3.07 8.60 -1.31
N ASP A 460 -2.11 8.57 -2.24
CA ASP A 460 -2.31 9.07 -3.60
C ASP A 460 -2.80 7.97 -4.57
N ALA A 461 -2.97 8.33 -5.85
CA ALA A 461 -3.47 7.42 -6.89
C ALA A 461 -2.57 6.19 -7.12
N ASP A 462 -1.30 6.25 -6.73
CA ASP A 462 -0.35 5.13 -6.84
C ASP A 462 -0.29 4.29 -5.56
N GLY A 463 -1.13 4.59 -4.56
CA GLY A 463 -1.13 3.93 -3.26
C GLY A 463 0.05 4.32 -2.37
N ARG A 464 0.73 5.45 -2.66
CA ARG A 464 1.82 5.96 -1.81
C ARG A 464 1.24 6.66 -0.60
N VAL A 465 1.91 6.51 0.55
CA VAL A 465 1.49 7.08 1.84
C VAL A 465 2.54 8.07 2.35
N ARG A 466 2.22 8.84 3.38
CA ARG A 466 3.14 9.79 3.99
C ARG A 466 3.50 9.37 5.42
N VAL A 467 4.69 9.74 5.86
CA VAL A 467 5.30 9.23 7.08
C VAL A 467 6.00 10.33 7.85
N ARG A 468 5.76 10.42 9.15
CA ARG A 468 6.62 11.17 10.06
C ARG A 468 7.76 10.27 10.52
N ILE A 469 9.00 10.63 10.17
CA ILE A 469 10.21 9.90 10.60
C ILE A 469 10.47 10.18 12.08
N HIS A 470 10.80 9.14 12.84
CA HIS A 470 11.08 9.29 14.27
C HIS A 470 12.44 9.92 14.56
N GLY A 471 12.52 10.65 15.67
CA GLY A 471 13.79 11.20 16.20
C GLY A 471 14.27 12.49 15.56
N LEU A 472 13.50 13.09 14.65
CA LEU A 472 13.78 14.41 14.09
C LEU A 472 13.52 15.52 15.14
N ASP A 473 14.42 16.50 15.23
CA ASP A 473 14.28 17.63 16.17
C ASP A 473 13.32 18.70 15.59
N PRO A 474 12.19 19.01 16.26
CA PRO A 474 11.27 20.05 15.81
C PRO A 474 11.90 21.43 15.64
N ALA A 475 12.91 21.77 16.45
CA ALA A 475 13.58 23.08 16.38
C ALA A 475 14.31 23.29 15.04
N ASP A 476 14.76 22.21 14.41
CA ASP A 476 15.48 22.25 13.12
C ASP A 476 14.55 22.21 11.90
N HIS A 477 13.24 22.06 12.13
CA HIS A 477 12.19 22.11 11.10
C HIS A 477 11.36 23.41 11.16
N ALA A 478 11.73 24.36 12.02
CA ALA A 478 11.07 25.66 12.15
C ALA A 478 11.01 26.44 10.81
N HIS A 479 12.04 26.29 9.97
CA HIS A 479 12.11 26.89 8.63
C HIS A 479 10.94 26.48 7.71
N ALA A 480 10.32 25.32 7.96
CA ALA A 480 9.23 24.76 7.19
C ALA A 480 7.94 24.63 8.04
N GLN A 481 7.75 25.53 9.02
CA GLN A 481 6.63 25.50 9.95
C GLN A 481 6.49 24.16 10.71
N GLY A 482 7.57 23.39 10.86
CA GLY A 482 7.63 22.09 11.50
C GLY A 482 7.37 20.88 10.59
N ALA A 483 7.28 21.08 9.26
CA ALA A 483 7.17 19.97 8.32
C ALA A 483 8.33 18.97 8.51
N GLY A 484 7.99 17.74 8.89
CA GLY A 484 8.91 16.67 9.29
C GLY A 484 8.59 16.15 10.70
N THR A 485 7.94 16.98 11.52
CA THR A 485 7.71 16.73 12.95
C THR A 485 6.29 17.06 13.42
N ASN A 486 5.36 17.39 12.52
CA ASN A 486 4.06 17.98 12.88
C ASN A 486 2.87 17.01 12.84
N ASP A 487 3.12 15.72 12.66
CA ASP A 487 2.09 14.67 12.66
C ASP A 487 1.03 14.82 11.57
N ASN A 488 1.44 15.35 10.41
CA ASN A 488 0.52 15.58 9.29
C ASN A 488 1.16 15.24 7.95
N ALA A 489 0.34 15.25 6.89
CA ALA A 489 0.76 14.94 5.53
C ALA A 489 1.97 15.77 5.03
N GLY A 490 2.29 16.92 5.61
CA GLY A 490 3.48 17.71 5.28
C GLY A 490 4.82 17.06 5.63
N ASP A 491 4.84 16.06 6.52
CA ASP A 491 6.08 15.54 7.11
C ASP A 491 6.98 14.75 6.15
N SER A 492 6.45 14.25 5.04
CA SER A 492 7.25 13.57 4.01
C SER A 492 6.66 13.71 2.60
N ALA A 493 7.43 13.24 1.62
CA ALA A 493 6.92 12.89 0.30
C ALA A 493 5.92 11.73 0.37
N PRO A 494 5.10 11.50 -0.67
CA PRO A 494 4.47 10.22 -0.90
C PRO A 494 5.56 9.14 -1.09
N ILE A 495 5.56 8.15 -0.20
CA ILE A 495 6.52 7.03 -0.16
C ILE A 495 5.79 5.77 -0.63
N ARG A 496 6.45 4.99 -1.50
CA ARG A 496 5.93 3.68 -1.96
C ARG A 496 5.95 2.67 -0.83
N VAL A 497 4.90 1.85 -0.76
CA VAL A 497 4.77 0.73 0.18
C VAL A 497 5.08 -0.57 -0.54
N GLY A 498 5.98 -1.37 0.03
CA GLY A 498 6.24 -2.73 -0.43
C GLY A 498 4.98 -3.60 -0.31
N ALA A 499 4.59 -4.24 -1.41
CA ALA A 499 3.48 -5.19 -1.46
C ALA A 499 4.04 -6.63 -1.58
N SER A 500 3.31 -7.62 -1.04
CA SER A 500 3.70 -9.03 -1.18
C SER A 500 3.48 -9.58 -2.60
N LEU A 501 2.58 -8.96 -3.38
CA LEU A 501 2.32 -9.26 -4.78
C LEU A 501 1.82 -8.01 -5.49
N ALA A 502 2.43 -7.65 -6.62
CA ALA A 502 1.99 -6.54 -7.46
C ALA A 502 2.19 -6.87 -8.95
N GLY A 503 1.14 -6.73 -9.75
CA GLY A 503 1.14 -6.91 -11.20
C GLY A 503 0.20 -5.92 -11.89
N GLY A 504 0.00 -6.06 -13.20
CA GLY A 504 -0.87 -5.18 -13.99
C GLY A 504 -2.33 -5.25 -13.57
N SER A 505 -2.74 -4.42 -12.61
CA SER A 505 -4.08 -4.39 -12.00
C SER A 505 -4.49 -5.64 -11.18
N PHE A 506 -3.52 -6.40 -10.66
CA PHE A 506 -3.77 -7.48 -9.69
C PHE A 506 -2.67 -7.53 -8.63
N GLY A 507 -2.98 -8.07 -7.45
CA GLY A 507 -2.00 -8.20 -6.37
C GLY A 507 -2.59 -8.15 -4.97
N ALA A 508 -1.72 -7.99 -3.97
CA ALA A 508 -2.07 -7.82 -2.57
C ALA A 508 -1.83 -6.36 -2.15
N LEU A 509 -2.92 -5.62 -1.94
CA LEU A 509 -2.86 -4.21 -1.53
C LEU A 509 -3.41 -4.05 -0.10
N PHE A 510 -2.51 -3.79 0.83
CA PHE A 510 -2.85 -3.41 2.21
C PHE A 510 -2.28 -2.03 2.49
N LEU A 511 -3.12 -1.00 2.36
CA LEU A 511 -2.70 0.37 2.65
C LEU A 511 -2.47 0.55 4.16
N PRO A 512 -1.25 0.93 4.60
CA PRO A 512 -1.00 1.32 5.97
C PRO A 512 -1.89 2.49 6.38
N ARG A 513 -2.41 2.44 7.60
CA ARG A 513 -3.33 3.45 8.15
C ARG A 513 -2.58 4.47 8.99
N VAL A 514 -3.15 5.66 9.10
CA VAL A 514 -2.62 6.72 9.97
C VAL A 514 -2.41 6.18 11.39
N GLY A 515 -1.23 6.42 11.96
CA GLY A 515 -0.82 5.93 13.28
C GLY A 515 -0.12 4.56 13.27
N MET A 516 -0.07 3.83 12.14
CA MET A 516 0.70 2.60 12.04
C MET A 516 2.19 2.90 11.94
N GLU A 517 3.02 2.11 12.62
CA GLU A 517 4.48 2.23 12.51
C GLU A 517 4.99 1.42 11.32
N VAL A 518 5.93 2.02 10.58
CA VAL A 518 6.51 1.44 9.38
C VAL A 518 8.03 1.43 9.44
N LEU A 519 8.61 0.43 8.79
CA LEU A 519 10.03 0.30 8.55
C LEU A 519 10.36 0.92 7.19
N ILE A 520 11.28 1.88 7.19
CA ILE A 520 11.65 2.69 6.03
C ILE A 520 13.08 2.35 5.61
N GLY A 521 13.27 2.07 4.33
CA GLY A 521 14.57 1.93 3.69
C GLY A 521 14.83 3.01 2.63
N SER A 522 16.03 3.00 2.08
CA SER A 522 16.50 3.96 1.08
C SER A 522 17.02 3.22 -0.16
N LEU A 523 16.45 3.50 -1.33
CA LEU A 523 16.80 2.84 -2.58
C LEU A 523 18.14 3.36 -3.11
N GLY A 524 19.03 2.45 -3.52
CA GLY A 524 20.36 2.81 -4.04
C GLY A 524 21.29 3.44 -3.00
N GLY A 525 20.97 3.34 -1.70
CA GLY A 525 21.73 4.00 -0.64
C GLY A 525 21.49 5.51 -0.53
N ASP A 526 20.54 6.08 -1.28
CA ASP A 526 20.30 7.52 -1.29
C ASP A 526 19.29 7.94 -0.21
N PRO A 527 19.66 8.85 0.71
CA PRO A 527 18.80 9.26 1.82
C PRO A 527 17.48 9.91 1.37
N ASP A 528 17.39 10.41 0.14
CA ASP A 528 16.19 11.06 -0.40
C ASP A 528 15.21 10.06 -1.01
N ARG A 529 15.64 8.82 -1.29
CA ARG A 529 14.87 7.80 -2.02
C ARG A 529 14.22 6.77 -1.10
N LEU A 530 13.26 7.24 -0.31
CA LEU A 530 12.55 6.40 0.66
C LEU A 530 11.64 5.34 0.03
N VAL A 531 11.57 4.18 0.70
CA VAL A 531 10.58 3.11 0.46
C VAL A 531 10.15 2.52 1.80
N ILE A 532 8.86 2.25 1.97
CA ILE A 532 8.36 1.50 3.13
C ILE A 532 8.49 0.02 2.81
N ILE A 533 9.25 -0.70 3.65
CA ILE A 533 9.55 -2.11 3.46
C ILE A 533 8.51 -2.98 4.14
N ASN A 534 8.07 -2.58 5.34
CA ASN A 534 7.10 -3.35 6.12
C ASN A 534 6.39 -2.46 7.16
N VAL A 535 5.34 -3.01 7.77
CA VAL A 535 4.66 -2.45 8.94
C VAL A 535 5.15 -3.18 10.20
N LEU A 536 5.34 -2.44 11.29
CA LEU A 536 5.75 -2.99 12.58
C LEU A 536 4.60 -2.95 13.59
N SER A 537 4.48 -4.01 14.40
CA SER A 537 3.67 -3.97 15.62
C SER A 537 4.42 -3.24 16.72
N ASN A 538 3.69 -2.52 17.58
CA ASN A 538 4.25 -1.77 18.70
C ASN A 538 3.27 -1.70 19.89
N GLY A 539 3.59 -0.91 20.92
CA GLY A 539 2.74 -0.80 22.12
C GLY A 539 1.35 -0.20 21.88
N VAL A 540 1.19 0.64 20.86
CA VAL A 540 -0.11 1.24 20.47
C VAL A 540 -0.85 0.33 19.48
N ASN A 541 -0.12 -0.33 18.59
CA ASN A 541 -0.61 -1.25 17.58
C ASN A 541 -0.03 -2.66 17.82
N PRO A 542 -0.56 -3.42 18.80
CA PRO A 542 -0.05 -4.75 19.11
C PRO A 542 -0.29 -5.72 17.94
N PRO A 543 0.38 -6.89 17.92
CA PRO A 543 0.14 -7.93 16.94
C PRO A 543 -1.34 -8.32 16.85
N ALA A 544 -1.78 -8.78 15.68
CA ALA A 544 -3.18 -9.12 15.44
C ALA A 544 -3.70 -10.18 16.41
N ALA A 545 -4.82 -9.88 17.08
CA ALA A 545 -5.61 -10.85 17.83
C ALA A 545 -6.81 -11.29 16.98
N PHE A 546 -6.94 -12.58 16.68
CA PHE A 546 -7.97 -13.14 15.77
C PHE A 546 -9.38 -13.27 16.39
N THR A 547 -9.56 -12.70 17.57
CA THR A 547 -10.80 -12.62 18.35
C THR A 547 -10.71 -11.39 19.27
N HIS A 548 -11.81 -10.95 19.89
CA HIS A 548 -11.77 -9.90 20.94
C HIS A 548 -11.31 -10.46 22.30
N ILE A 549 -10.95 -11.74 22.37
CA ILE A 549 -10.55 -12.47 23.57
C ILE A 549 -9.26 -13.24 23.25
N GLY A 550 -8.30 -13.24 24.18
CA GLY A 550 -7.03 -13.93 24.04
C GLY A 550 -6.02 -13.17 23.17
N ASN A 551 -4.75 -13.21 23.57
CA ASN A 551 -3.64 -12.52 22.90
C ASN A 551 -2.39 -13.40 22.89
N LEU A 552 -1.31 -12.92 22.26
CA LEU A 552 0.02 -13.49 22.44
C LEU A 552 0.51 -13.26 23.89
N PRO A 553 1.31 -14.19 24.46
CA PRO A 553 1.81 -15.44 23.86
C PRO A 553 0.83 -16.63 23.99
N GLY A 554 -0.35 -16.43 24.60
CA GLY A 554 -1.34 -17.48 24.82
C GLY A 554 -1.82 -18.15 23.52
N ASN A 555 -2.19 -17.35 22.52
CA ASN A 555 -2.70 -17.83 21.23
C ASN A 555 -1.61 -17.97 20.14
N ARG A 556 -0.38 -18.34 20.52
CA ARG A 556 0.80 -18.42 19.61
C ARG A 556 0.69 -19.41 18.43
N TYR A 557 -0.29 -20.31 18.46
CA TYR A 557 -0.55 -21.28 17.37
C TYR A 557 -1.60 -20.79 16.36
N VAL A 558 -2.11 -19.57 16.54
CA VAL A 558 -3.10 -18.96 15.64
C VAL A 558 -2.40 -17.97 14.71
N SER A 559 -2.67 -18.08 13.40
CA SER A 559 -2.09 -17.24 12.35
C SER A 559 -3.14 -16.82 11.32
N GLY A 560 -2.80 -15.88 10.43
CA GLY A 560 -3.67 -15.45 9.33
C GLY A 560 -3.70 -13.94 9.10
N ILE A 561 -4.81 -13.45 8.53
CA ILE A 561 -5.03 -12.04 8.20
C ILE A 561 -6.30 -11.56 8.90
N LYS A 562 -6.21 -10.49 9.68
CA LYS A 562 -7.36 -9.78 10.26
C LYS A 562 -7.34 -8.33 9.81
N THR A 563 -8.42 -7.90 9.17
CA THR A 563 -8.64 -6.51 8.73
C THR A 563 -9.52 -5.78 9.74
N LYS A 564 -9.61 -4.46 9.66
CA LYS A 564 -10.49 -3.66 10.52
C LYS A 564 -11.41 -2.80 9.65
N GLU A 565 -12.67 -2.69 10.01
CA GLU A 565 -13.61 -1.74 9.42
C GLU A 565 -13.09 -0.31 9.55
N ILE A 566 -13.12 0.45 8.45
CA ILE A 566 -12.71 1.86 8.43
C ILE A 566 -13.70 2.67 9.26
N LYS A 567 -13.19 3.47 10.21
CA LYS A 567 -13.97 4.24 11.18
C LYS A 567 -14.94 3.38 12.02
N GLY A 568 -14.66 2.08 12.12
CA GLY A 568 -15.46 1.11 12.86
C GLY A 568 -14.61 0.23 13.76
N ARG A 569 -15.26 -0.77 14.37
CA ARG A 569 -14.61 -1.77 15.24
C ARG A 569 -14.71 -3.19 14.70
N ARG A 570 -15.50 -3.41 13.64
CA ARG A 570 -15.71 -4.74 13.07
C ARG A 570 -14.48 -5.21 12.29
N TYR A 571 -14.42 -6.51 12.00
CA TYR A 571 -13.34 -7.07 11.19
C TYR A 571 -13.80 -8.11 10.17
N ASN A 572 -12.96 -8.34 9.16
CA ASN A 572 -12.96 -9.58 8.38
C ASN A 572 -11.66 -10.32 8.67
N GLN A 573 -11.68 -11.65 8.70
CA GLN A 573 -10.48 -12.43 8.92
C GLN A 573 -10.44 -13.75 8.15
N LEU A 574 -9.23 -14.14 7.79
CA LEU A 574 -8.81 -15.51 7.50
C LEU A 574 -7.94 -15.95 8.67
N ARG A 575 -8.35 -17.00 9.38
CA ARG A 575 -7.66 -17.52 10.56
C ARG A 575 -7.30 -18.99 10.36
N LEU A 576 -6.06 -19.35 10.65
CA LEU A 576 -5.57 -20.71 10.74
C LEU A 576 -5.18 -20.97 12.19
N ASP A 577 -5.61 -22.10 12.73
CA ASP A 577 -5.30 -22.52 14.09
C ASP A 577 -4.56 -23.86 14.04
N ASP A 578 -3.27 -23.84 14.38
CA ASP A 578 -2.39 -25.01 14.36
C ASP A 578 -2.21 -25.62 15.75
N THR A 579 -3.16 -25.38 16.67
CA THR A 579 -3.13 -26.00 17.99
C THR A 579 -3.11 -27.53 17.85
N PRO A 580 -2.15 -28.24 18.46
CA PRO A 580 -2.00 -29.69 18.29
C PRO A 580 -3.28 -30.47 18.60
N GLY A 581 -3.68 -31.33 17.66
CA GLY A 581 -4.91 -32.13 17.77
C GLY A 581 -6.21 -31.35 17.58
N GLN A 582 -6.14 -30.04 17.32
CA GLN A 582 -7.29 -29.15 17.21
C GLN A 582 -7.15 -28.17 16.03
N ILE A 583 -6.62 -28.67 14.90
CA ILE A 583 -6.38 -27.83 13.73
C ILE A 583 -7.69 -27.32 13.12
N SER A 584 -7.74 -26.03 12.78
CA SER A 584 -8.93 -25.46 12.15
C SER A 584 -8.60 -24.29 11.21
N SER A 585 -9.55 -23.98 10.33
CA SER A 585 -9.49 -22.82 9.44
C SER A 585 -10.83 -22.09 9.46
N GLN A 586 -10.78 -20.76 9.41
CA GLN A 586 -11.96 -19.90 9.43
C GLN A 586 -11.83 -18.74 8.45
N LEU A 587 -12.86 -18.55 7.63
CA LEU A 587 -13.12 -17.30 6.93
C LEU A 587 -14.35 -16.64 7.57
N ALA A 588 -14.19 -15.45 8.12
CA ALA A 588 -15.24 -14.80 8.91
C ALA A 588 -15.36 -13.30 8.60
N SER A 589 -16.61 -12.83 8.58
CA SER A 589 -16.96 -11.42 8.72
C SER A 589 -17.73 -11.21 10.01
N GLU A 590 -17.35 -10.20 10.79
CA GLU A 590 -18.14 -9.78 11.95
C GLU A 590 -19.45 -9.09 11.51
N HIS A 591 -19.62 -8.79 10.22
CA HIS A 591 -20.91 -8.42 9.67
C HIS A 591 -21.86 -9.63 9.67
N ALA A 592 -22.90 -9.55 10.50
CA ALA A 592 -23.88 -10.62 10.72
C ALA A 592 -23.27 -11.97 11.12
N TYR A 593 -22.06 -11.97 11.69
CA TYR A 593 -21.32 -13.17 12.07
C TYR A 593 -21.33 -14.26 10.99
N SER A 594 -21.09 -13.86 9.74
CA SER A 594 -21.08 -14.76 8.58
C SER A 594 -19.73 -15.47 8.49
N GLN A 595 -19.72 -16.80 8.57
CA GLN A 595 -18.51 -17.61 8.76
C GLN A 595 -18.57 -18.93 8.00
N LEU A 596 -17.42 -19.33 7.44
CA LEU A 596 -17.12 -20.70 7.04
C LEU A 596 -16.04 -21.23 7.99
N ASN A 597 -16.37 -22.26 8.76
CA ASN A 597 -15.47 -22.88 9.73
C ASN A 597 -15.19 -24.33 9.33
N LEU A 598 -13.93 -24.75 9.38
CA LEU A 598 -13.46 -26.08 8.96
C LEU A 598 -12.53 -26.67 10.02
N GLY A 599 -12.60 -28.00 10.24
CA GLY A 599 -11.74 -28.74 11.17
C GLY A 599 -12.31 -28.82 12.58
N TYR A 600 -11.45 -28.66 13.60
CA TYR A 600 -11.82 -28.73 15.01
C TYR A 600 -12.40 -27.38 15.50
N LEU A 601 -13.71 -27.32 15.67
CA LEU A 601 -14.42 -26.07 15.97
C LEU A 601 -14.39 -25.79 17.47
N THR A 602 -13.95 -24.58 17.84
CA THR A 602 -13.92 -24.13 19.24
C THR A 602 -14.58 -22.77 19.39
N GLN A 603 -15.01 -22.46 20.62
CA GLN A 603 -15.17 -21.07 21.04
C GLN A 603 -13.82 -20.33 20.94
N PRO A 604 -13.83 -18.99 20.82
CA PRO A 604 -12.61 -18.17 20.87
C PRO A 604 -11.62 -18.63 21.94
N ARG A 605 -10.35 -18.83 21.54
CA ARG A 605 -9.31 -19.29 22.47
C ARG A 605 -8.91 -18.17 23.42
N GLN A 606 -8.84 -18.49 24.70
CA GLN A 606 -8.18 -17.71 25.73
C GLN A 606 -6.99 -18.51 26.25
N ASP A 607 -5.78 -17.94 26.18
CA ASP A 607 -4.54 -18.60 26.58
C ASP A 607 -4.32 -19.97 25.92
N GLY A 608 -4.64 -20.06 24.62
CA GLY A 608 -4.51 -21.29 23.84
C GLY A 608 -5.62 -22.32 24.07
N ARG A 609 -6.60 -22.04 24.93
CA ARG A 609 -7.72 -22.95 25.23
C ARG A 609 -9.04 -22.40 24.71
N GLY A 610 -9.77 -23.20 23.96
CA GLY A 610 -11.15 -22.90 23.54
C GLY A 610 -12.06 -24.08 23.90
N GLN A 611 -13.30 -23.80 24.28
CA GLN A 611 -14.30 -24.85 24.53
C GLN A 611 -14.69 -25.51 23.20
N ASP A 612 -14.79 -26.83 23.20
CA ASP A 612 -15.19 -27.63 22.05
C ASP A 612 -16.60 -27.27 21.57
N ARG A 613 -16.78 -27.15 20.24
CA ARG A 613 -18.05 -26.97 19.54
C ARG A 613 -18.37 -28.10 18.56
N GLY A 614 -17.46 -29.04 18.35
CA GLY A 614 -17.57 -30.15 17.39
C GLY A 614 -16.53 -30.10 16.28
N GLU A 615 -16.60 -31.06 15.35
CA GLU A 615 -15.64 -31.22 14.26
C GLU A 615 -16.35 -31.29 12.89
N GLY A 616 -15.67 -30.84 11.84
CA GLY A 616 -16.15 -30.96 10.45
C GLY A 616 -16.21 -29.62 9.72
N ALA A 617 -17.39 -29.26 9.22
CA ALA A 617 -17.62 -28.02 8.49
C ALA A 617 -18.91 -27.32 8.98
N GLU A 618 -18.83 -26.01 9.16
CA GLU A 618 -19.98 -25.17 9.54
C GLU A 618 -20.04 -23.94 8.62
N LEU A 619 -21.19 -23.74 7.95
CA LEU A 619 -21.57 -22.46 7.36
C LEU A 619 -22.60 -21.80 8.29
N ARG A 620 -22.24 -20.64 8.84
CA ARG A 620 -23.08 -19.91 9.81
C ARG A 620 -23.26 -18.47 9.37
N THR A 621 -24.46 -17.92 9.55
CA THR A 621 -24.73 -16.49 9.49
C THR A 621 -25.94 -16.15 10.35
N ASP A 622 -25.97 -14.96 10.96
CA ASP A 622 -27.14 -14.42 11.65
C ASP A 622 -28.07 -13.64 10.68
N ALA A 623 -27.71 -13.58 9.39
CA ALA A 623 -28.52 -13.01 8.31
C ALA A 623 -29.09 -14.10 7.38
N ALA A 624 -29.67 -13.71 6.25
CA ALA A 624 -30.17 -14.66 5.27
C ALA A 624 -29.03 -15.40 4.56
N ALA A 625 -29.18 -16.72 4.37
CA ALA A 625 -28.28 -17.55 3.56
C ALA A 625 -29.03 -18.16 2.37
N ALA A 626 -28.35 -18.27 1.23
CA ALA A 626 -28.87 -18.95 0.05
C ALA A 626 -27.81 -19.88 -0.54
N LEU A 627 -28.17 -21.14 -0.76
CA LEU A 627 -27.37 -22.11 -1.53
C LEU A 627 -28.03 -22.26 -2.90
N ARG A 628 -27.29 -21.96 -3.99
CA ARG A 628 -27.79 -22.02 -5.36
C ARG A 628 -26.74 -22.67 -6.27
N ALA A 629 -27.17 -23.64 -7.08
CA ALA A 629 -26.33 -24.24 -8.09
C ALA A 629 -27.16 -24.47 -9.37
N ALA A 630 -26.71 -23.89 -10.48
CA ALA A 630 -27.42 -23.98 -11.76
C ALA A 630 -27.40 -25.39 -12.38
N GLN A 631 -26.49 -26.25 -11.91
CA GLN A 631 -26.33 -27.62 -12.38
C GLN A 631 -26.81 -28.66 -11.34
N GLY A 632 -27.41 -28.23 -10.23
CA GLY A 632 -27.97 -29.10 -9.19
C GLY A 632 -27.22 -29.13 -7.86
N ILE A 633 -27.85 -29.66 -6.81
CA ILE A 633 -27.37 -29.72 -5.42
C ILE A 633 -27.53 -31.15 -4.90
N LEU A 634 -26.45 -31.76 -4.39
CA LEU A 634 -26.47 -33.06 -3.70
C LEU A 634 -26.15 -32.85 -2.21
N LEU A 635 -27.11 -33.19 -1.34
CA LEU A 635 -26.94 -33.19 0.12
C LEU A 635 -27.01 -34.64 0.62
N THR A 636 -25.89 -35.19 1.07
CA THR A 636 -25.77 -36.63 1.33
C THR A 636 -24.98 -36.94 2.60
N THR A 637 -25.38 -37.99 3.33
CA THR A 637 -24.58 -38.56 4.44
C THR A 637 -23.83 -39.83 4.06
N TYR A 638 -23.90 -40.26 2.79
CA TYR A 638 -23.18 -41.44 2.32
C TYR A 638 -21.68 -41.15 2.25
N ALA A 639 -20.88 -42.00 2.88
CA ALA A 639 -19.45 -41.76 3.03
C ALA A 639 -18.69 -41.93 1.70
N ARG A 640 -17.78 -40.98 1.43
CA ARG A 640 -16.75 -41.08 0.37
C ARG A 640 -15.41 -40.71 0.99
N SER A 641 -14.69 -41.70 1.51
CA SER A 641 -13.42 -41.48 2.21
C SER A 641 -12.34 -40.99 1.26
N GLN A 642 -11.52 -40.04 1.73
CA GLN A 642 -10.31 -39.54 1.03
C GLN A 642 -10.56 -39.01 -0.39
N ALA A 643 -11.69 -38.34 -0.63
CA ALA A 643 -12.05 -37.79 -1.95
C ALA A 643 -12.05 -38.85 -3.08
N SER A 644 -12.35 -40.11 -2.77
CA SER A 644 -12.61 -41.13 -3.77
C SER A 644 -13.92 -40.87 -4.52
N GLY A 645 -13.91 -41.05 -5.85
CA GLY A 645 -15.06 -40.75 -6.71
C GLY A 645 -15.14 -39.30 -7.21
N GLY A 646 -16.18 -38.99 -7.98
CA GLY A 646 -16.53 -37.65 -8.41
C GLY A 646 -17.35 -36.87 -7.38
N GLN A 647 -17.41 -35.53 -7.52
CA GLN A 647 -18.14 -34.62 -6.61
C GLN A 647 -19.64 -34.96 -6.48
N LEU A 648 -20.25 -35.54 -7.52
CA LEU A 648 -21.67 -35.87 -7.58
C LEU A 648 -21.93 -37.39 -7.66
N ASP A 649 -20.96 -38.21 -7.26
CA ASP A 649 -21.14 -39.66 -7.19
C ASP A 649 -22.25 -40.01 -6.18
N ARG A 650 -23.13 -40.93 -6.60
CA ARG A 650 -24.43 -41.14 -5.94
C ARG A 650 -25.02 -42.52 -6.22
N ASP A 651 -24.17 -43.52 -6.42
CA ASP A 651 -24.58 -44.89 -6.76
C ASP A 651 -25.56 -45.45 -5.71
N GLU A 652 -25.34 -45.11 -4.44
CA GLU A 652 -26.19 -45.51 -3.33
C GLU A 652 -27.61 -44.93 -3.48
N LEU A 653 -27.74 -43.66 -3.86
CA LEU A 653 -29.04 -43.02 -4.09
C LEU A 653 -29.70 -43.56 -5.37
N LEU A 654 -28.92 -43.85 -6.43
CA LEU A 654 -29.45 -44.43 -7.66
C LEU A 654 -30.07 -45.82 -7.42
N ARG A 655 -29.41 -46.65 -6.59
CA ARG A 655 -29.95 -47.95 -6.19
C ARG A 655 -31.24 -47.80 -5.39
N LEU A 656 -31.27 -46.91 -4.40
CA LEU A 656 -32.47 -46.67 -3.59
C LEU A 656 -33.64 -46.11 -4.40
N LEU A 657 -33.37 -45.21 -5.35
CA LEU A 657 -34.40 -44.70 -6.25
C LEU A 657 -34.99 -45.82 -7.13
N GLY A 658 -34.15 -46.75 -7.58
CA GLY A 658 -34.59 -47.96 -8.29
C GLY A 658 -35.51 -48.84 -7.42
N GLU A 659 -35.07 -49.19 -6.21
CA GLU A 659 -35.85 -50.00 -5.26
C GLU A 659 -37.22 -49.37 -4.92
N CYS A 660 -37.26 -48.05 -4.76
CA CYS A 660 -38.50 -47.29 -4.54
C CYS A 660 -39.46 -47.40 -5.74
N THR A 661 -38.94 -47.21 -6.95
CA THR A 661 -39.72 -47.28 -8.18
C THR A 661 -40.33 -48.67 -8.40
N ASP A 662 -39.55 -49.72 -8.13
CA ASP A 662 -40.01 -51.11 -8.25
C ASP A 662 -41.12 -51.45 -7.24
N LEU A 663 -40.98 -50.99 -5.99
CA LEU A 663 -42.01 -51.17 -4.96
C LEU A 663 -43.31 -50.47 -5.34
N PHE A 664 -43.24 -49.20 -5.73
CA PHE A 664 -44.41 -48.40 -6.11
C PHE A 664 -45.17 -49.02 -7.29
N LYS A 665 -44.43 -49.50 -8.29
CA LYS A 665 -45.01 -50.17 -9.45
C LYS A 665 -45.67 -51.50 -9.08
N SER A 666 -44.99 -52.35 -8.32
CA SER A 666 -45.50 -53.69 -7.97
C SER A 666 -46.81 -53.63 -7.17
N LEU A 667 -46.93 -52.72 -6.21
CA LEU A 667 -48.16 -52.53 -5.43
C LEU A 667 -49.31 -51.98 -6.27
N GLY A 668 -49.05 -51.02 -7.16
CA GLY A 668 -50.08 -50.45 -8.03
C GLY A 668 -50.56 -51.40 -9.12
N ASP A 669 -49.64 -52.11 -9.78
CA ASP A 669 -50.00 -53.12 -10.79
C ASP A 669 -50.87 -54.21 -10.15
N TYR A 670 -50.55 -54.62 -8.91
CA TYR A 670 -51.35 -55.56 -8.15
C TYR A 670 -52.74 -55.00 -7.81
N ALA A 671 -52.82 -53.75 -7.32
CA ALA A 671 -54.10 -53.10 -7.06
C ALA A 671 -54.98 -53.05 -8.32
N GLY A 672 -54.42 -52.67 -9.47
CA GLY A 672 -55.12 -52.62 -10.77
C GLY A 672 -55.67 -53.97 -11.23
N GLN A 673 -54.93 -55.07 -11.03
CA GLN A 673 -55.39 -56.42 -11.37
C GLN A 673 -56.56 -56.90 -10.51
N HIS A 674 -56.76 -56.30 -9.33
CA HIS A 674 -57.77 -56.71 -8.34
C HIS A 674 -58.86 -55.65 -8.12
N GLY A 675 -59.15 -54.83 -9.13
CA GLY A 675 -60.27 -53.87 -9.12
C GLY A 675 -59.97 -52.53 -8.42
N GLY A 676 -58.73 -52.30 -7.99
CA GLY A 676 -58.21 -51.01 -7.56
C GLY A 676 -57.69 -50.17 -8.74
N GLN A 677 -56.99 -49.08 -8.42
CA GLN A 677 -56.38 -48.20 -9.42
C GLN A 677 -54.91 -48.58 -9.64
N ALA A 678 -54.49 -48.68 -10.91
CA ALA A 678 -53.09 -48.92 -11.27
C ALA A 678 -52.19 -47.71 -10.97
N SER A 679 -50.90 -47.95 -10.70
CA SER A 679 -49.91 -46.88 -10.44
C SER A 679 -49.57 -46.08 -11.70
N ASP A 680 -49.57 -44.75 -11.60
CA ASP A 680 -48.96 -43.86 -12.61
C ASP A 680 -47.46 -43.68 -12.31
N THR A 681 -46.62 -44.30 -13.15
CA THR A 681 -45.16 -44.30 -12.96
C THR A 681 -44.44 -43.21 -13.77
N THR A 682 -45.16 -42.39 -14.53
CA THR A 682 -44.58 -41.43 -15.49
C THR A 682 -43.64 -40.45 -14.80
N GLY A 683 -44.08 -39.81 -13.71
CA GLY A 683 -43.28 -38.85 -12.95
C GLY A 683 -42.02 -39.47 -12.30
N GLN A 684 -42.14 -40.67 -11.73
CA GLN A 684 -41.00 -41.37 -11.10
C GLN A 684 -39.94 -41.76 -12.12
N GLN A 685 -40.34 -42.27 -13.28
CA GLN A 685 -39.43 -42.61 -14.36
C GLN A 685 -38.69 -41.38 -14.89
N ALA A 686 -39.38 -40.24 -15.02
CA ALA A 686 -38.77 -38.97 -15.44
C ALA A 686 -37.69 -38.50 -14.46
N VAL A 687 -37.97 -38.49 -13.15
CA VAL A 687 -37.00 -38.13 -12.11
C VAL A 687 -35.83 -39.11 -12.08
N ALA A 688 -36.08 -40.41 -12.17
CA ALA A 688 -35.03 -41.43 -12.19
C ALA A 688 -34.12 -41.33 -13.42
N ALA A 689 -34.68 -41.02 -14.59
CA ALA A 689 -33.91 -40.78 -15.81
C ALA A 689 -33.04 -39.52 -15.70
N ALA A 690 -33.63 -38.41 -15.23
CA ALA A 690 -32.91 -37.16 -15.02
C ALA A 690 -31.78 -37.33 -13.99
N PHE A 691 -32.03 -38.07 -12.90
CA PHE A 691 -31.06 -38.32 -11.84
C PHE A 691 -29.95 -39.29 -12.28
N LYS A 692 -30.22 -40.28 -13.15
CA LYS A 692 -29.19 -41.11 -13.81
C LYS A 692 -28.33 -40.29 -14.77
N GLY A 693 -28.94 -39.43 -15.57
CA GLY A 693 -28.26 -38.60 -16.57
C GLY A 693 -27.50 -37.39 -16.02
N TRP A 694 -27.56 -37.13 -14.71
CA TRP A 694 -26.92 -35.97 -14.09
C TRP A 694 -25.37 -36.11 -14.07
N ALA A 695 -24.69 -35.54 -15.07
CA ALA A 695 -23.22 -35.56 -15.15
C ALA A 695 -22.59 -34.28 -14.58
N PRO A 696 -21.46 -34.37 -13.84
CA PRO A 696 -20.68 -33.21 -13.45
C PRO A 696 -19.95 -32.64 -14.68
N GLY A 697 -20.32 -31.43 -15.10
CA GLY A 697 -19.62 -30.69 -16.16
C GLY A 697 -20.38 -30.63 -17.49
N GLY A 698 -20.95 -29.47 -17.78
CA GLY A 698 -21.42 -29.15 -19.13
C GLY A 698 -20.24 -28.84 -20.06
N GLY A 699 -20.03 -29.67 -21.08
CA GLY A 699 -19.33 -29.29 -22.31
C GLY A 699 -18.18 -30.21 -22.75
N GLY A 700 -18.42 -30.97 -23.82
CA GLY A 700 -17.38 -31.64 -24.61
C GLY A 700 -17.91 -32.81 -25.44
N ALA A 701 -18.29 -32.55 -26.68
CA ALA A 701 -18.86 -33.52 -27.61
C ALA A 701 -17.81 -34.48 -28.22
N SER A 702 -18.15 -35.77 -28.27
CA SER A 702 -17.88 -36.72 -29.37
C SER A 702 -18.72 -37.97 -29.02
N ASP A 703 -19.64 -38.49 -29.82
CA ASP A 703 -19.86 -38.43 -31.26
C ASP A 703 -21.38 -38.53 -31.54
N ALA A 704 -21.78 -38.04 -32.69
CA ALA A 704 -23.17 -37.82 -33.07
C ALA A 704 -23.97 -39.12 -33.27
N GLY A 705 -25.13 -39.18 -32.64
CA GLY A 705 -26.27 -40.01 -33.00
C GLY A 705 -27.55 -39.22 -32.70
N THR A 706 -28.08 -38.57 -33.72
CA THR A 706 -29.24 -37.65 -33.73
C THR A 706 -30.35 -37.94 -32.70
N GLY A 707 -30.51 -37.04 -31.72
CA GLY A 707 -31.68 -36.98 -30.84
C GLY A 707 -31.51 -35.94 -29.73
N GLY A 708 -32.22 -34.81 -29.85
CA GLY A 708 -32.51 -33.79 -28.81
C GLY A 708 -31.51 -33.57 -27.68
N ALA A 709 -30.86 -32.40 -27.67
CA ALA A 709 -30.19 -31.86 -26.48
C ALA A 709 -31.20 -31.69 -25.33
N ALA A 710 -31.40 -32.73 -24.53
CA ALA A 710 -31.98 -32.62 -23.21
C ALA A 710 -30.94 -31.90 -22.34
N GLY A 711 -31.06 -30.57 -22.23
CA GLY A 711 -30.28 -29.80 -21.29
C GLY A 711 -30.37 -30.43 -19.90
N SER A 712 -29.23 -30.62 -19.24
CA SER A 712 -29.17 -31.20 -17.91
C SER A 712 -30.13 -30.43 -16.99
N GLN A 713 -31.19 -31.10 -16.53
CA GLN A 713 -32.13 -30.50 -15.60
C GLN A 713 -31.41 -30.29 -14.25
N ALA A 714 -31.50 -29.08 -13.71
CA ALA A 714 -30.96 -28.80 -12.39
C ALA A 714 -31.81 -29.54 -11.35
N LEU A 715 -31.22 -30.55 -10.69
CA LEU A 715 -31.89 -31.36 -9.66
C LEU A 715 -31.35 -31.00 -8.27
N MET A 716 -32.23 -31.04 -7.27
CA MET A 716 -31.82 -31.12 -5.87
C MET A 716 -32.10 -32.53 -5.38
N ALA A 717 -31.09 -33.20 -4.84
CA ALA A 717 -31.22 -34.51 -4.23
C ALA A 717 -30.73 -34.49 -2.78
N PHE A 718 -31.51 -35.13 -1.92
CA PHE A 718 -31.21 -35.34 -0.50
C PHE A 718 -31.20 -36.85 -0.23
N GLY A 719 -30.13 -37.34 0.39
CA GLY A 719 -29.97 -38.74 0.75
C GLY A 719 -29.36 -38.89 2.14
N ALA A 720 -29.93 -39.77 2.97
CA ALA A 720 -29.44 -40.01 4.30
C ALA A 720 -29.46 -41.49 4.63
N GLN A 721 -28.31 -42.05 5.04
CA GLN A 721 -28.15 -43.48 5.27
C GLN A 721 -28.98 -44.00 6.45
N ALA A 722 -29.12 -43.19 7.51
CA ALA A 722 -29.84 -43.58 8.72
C ALA A 722 -31.27 -42.99 8.81
N GLY A 723 -31.53 -41.86 8.15
CA GLY A 723 -32.84 -41.20 8.17
C GLY A 723 -32.76 -39.69 7.89
N SER A 724 -33.90 -39.08 7.60
CA SER A 724 -34.06 -37.64 7.37
C SER A 724 -35.28 -37.11 8.12
N VAL A 725 -35.28 -35.82 8.47
CA VAL A 725 -36.33 -35.20 9.28
C VAL A 725 -36.63 -33.81 8.73
N ALA A 726 -37.91 -33.50 8.50
CA ALA A 726 -38.40 -32.19 8.10
C ALA A 726 -39.49 -31.73 9.08
N ILE A 727 -39.15 -30.81 9.99
CA ILE A 727 -40.04 -30.35 11.07
C ILE A 727 -40.17 -28.83 11.02
N THR A 728 -41.38 -28.33 11.28
CA THR A 728 -41.67 -26.89 11.41
C THR A 728 -42.74 -26.68 12.48
N PRO A 729 -42.63 -25.64 13.34
CA PRO A 729 -43.63 -25.34 14.36
C PRO A 729 -44.91 -24.70 13.80
N LYS A 730 -44.90 -24.32 12.52
CA LYS A 730 -46.06 -23.71 11.84
C LYS A 730 -46.56 -24.63 10.75
N THR A 731 -46.40 -24.23 9.50
CA THR A 731 -46.98 -24.91 8.35
C THR A 731 -45.88 -25.58 7.54
N HIS A 732 -46.06 -26.88 7.26
CA HIS A 732 -45.31 -27.61 6.25
C HIS A 732 -46.18 -27.73 4.99
N VAL A 733 -45.66 -27.36 3.82
CA VAL A 733 -46.38 -27.46 2.54
C VAL A 733 -45.53 -28.26 1.56
N THR A 734 -46.14 -29.27 0.95
CA THR A 734 -45.57 -30.02 -0.17
C THR A 734 -46.49 -29.83 -1.38
N TYR A 735 -45.94 -29.40 -2.51
CA TYR A 735 -46.68 -29.18 -3.74
C TYR A 735 -45.84 -29.66 -4.92
N ALA A 736 -46.47 -30.35 -5.87
CA ALA A 736 -45.90 -30.66 -7.18
C ALA A 736 -46.98 -30.41 -8.24
N GLY A 737 -46.57 -29.92 -9.41
CA GLY A 737 -47.49 -29.74 -10.54
C GLY A 737 -47.88 -31.05 -11.22
N GLU A 738 -47.08 -32.11 -11.01
CA GLU A 738 -47.32 -33.46 -11.53
C GLU A 738 -47.67 -34.40 -10.36
N ASN A 739 -46.68 -35.02 -9.70
CA ASN A 739 -46.91 -36.07 -8.70
C ASN A 739 -46.23 -35.77 -7.35
N ILE A 740 -46.88 -36.16 -6.25
CA ILE A 740 -46.26 -36.31 -4.92
C ILE A 740 -46.38 -37.78 -4.53
N ASP A 741 -45.25 -38.50 -4.53
CA ASP A 741 -45.22 -39.92 -4.21
C ASP A 741 -44.63 -40.13 -2.81
N GLN A 742 -45.44 -40.66 -1.89
CA GLN A 742 -45.00 -41.07 -0.55
C GLN A 742 -44.99 -42.59 -0.47
N VAL A 743 -43.79 -43.18 -0.55
CA VAL A 743 -43.59 -44.64 -0.62
C VAL A 743 -42.75 -45.09 0.55
N ALA A 744 -43.18 -46.15 1.24
CA ALA A 744 -42.41 -46.81 2.29
C ALA A 744 -42.53 -48.34 2.12
N GLN A 745 -41.40 -49.04 2.26
CA GLN A 745 -41.38 -50.51 2.17
C GLN A 745 -42.14 -51.19 3.32
N GLN A 746 -42.24 -50.52 4.47
CA GLN A 746 -42.94 -51.04 5.64
C GLN A 746 -44.22 -50.26 5.93
N HIS A 747 -44.09 -49.02 6.42
CA HIS A 747 -45.24 -48.29 6.94
C HIS A 747 -45.23 -46.83 6.51
N VAL A 748 -46.38 -46.34 6.05
CA VAL A 748 -46.71 -44.92 5.97
C VAL A 748 -47.68 -44.62 7.11
N GLN A 749 -47.32 -43.69 8.00
CA GLN A 749 -48.14 -43.30 9.15
C GLN A 749 -48.50 -41.82 9.06
N LEU A 750 -49.80 -41.51 9.06
CA LEU A 750 -50.33 -40.15 9.01
C LEU A 750 -51.13 -39.87 10.29
N THR A 751 -50.69 -38.88 11.08
CA THR A 751 -51.30 -38.52 12.36
C THR A 751 -51.53 -37.01 12.42
N SER A 752 -52.73 -36.59 12.86
CA SER A 752 -53.09 -35.18 13.08
C SER A 752 -53.70 -35.00 14.46
N GLY A 753 -53.35 -33.90 15.14
CA GLY A 753 -53.94 -33.55 16.44
C GLY A 753 -55.38 -33.04 16.35
N GLN A 754 -55.85 -32.65 15.16
CA GLN A 754 -57.22 -32.17 14.95
C GLN A 754 -57.93 -32.97 13.86
N HIS A 755 -57.70 -32.66 12.58
CA HIS A 755 -58.35 -33.34 11.46
C HIS A 755 -57.35 -33.76 10.39
N ILE A 756 -57.70 -34.84 9.67
CA ILE A 756 -57.09 -35.23 8.40
C ILE A 756 -58.19 -35.06 7.34
N THR A 757 -57.89 -34.35 6.26
CA THR A 757 -58.82 -34.12 5.15
C THR A 757 -58.19 -34.58 3.84
N LEU A 758 -58.91 -35.42 3.10
CA LEU A 758 -58.48 -35.98 1.81
C LEU A 758 -59.48 -35.57 0.73
N HIS A 759 -58.98 -34.93 -0.33
CA HIS A 759 -59.79 -34.49 -1.48
C HIS A 759 -59.13 -34.94 -2.77
N GLY A 760 -59.91 -35.47 -3.71
CA GLY A 760 -59.47 -35.84 -5.05
C GLY A 760 -60.33 -35.17 -6.11
N GLY A 761 -59.71 -34.57 -7.13
CA GLY A 761 -60.46 -33.92 -8.22
C GLY A 761 -61.14 -34.89 -9.20
N ARG A 762 -60.62 -36.12 -9.28
CA ARG A 762 -61.18 -37.22 -10.10
C ARG A 762 -61.57 -38.45 -9.29
N GLY A 763 -61.01 -38.62 -8.09
CA GLY A 763 -61.31 -39.76 -7.20
C GLY A 763 -60.30 -39.88 -6.06
N VAL A 764 -60.65 -40.71 -5.07
CA VAL A 764 -59.78 -41.18 -3.99
C VAL A 764 -59.92 -42.71 -3.95
N ALA A 765 -58.81 -43.44 -4.11
CA ALA A 765 -58.80 -44.90 -4.11
C ALA A 765 -58.12 -45.43 -2.84
N MET A 766 -58.73 -46.44 -2.20
CA MET A 766 -58.16 -47.15 -1.05
C MET A 766 -58.15 -48.65 -1.35
N PHE A 767 -56.99 -49.30 -1.25
CA PHE A 767 -56.81 -50.71 -1.54
C PHE A 767 -55.93 -51.37 -0.47
N ALA A 768 -56.27 -52.60 -0.07
CA ALA A 768 -55.50 -53.41 0.86
C ALA A 768 -55.44 -54.86 0.36
N HIS A 769 -54.26 -55.50 0.44
CA HIS A 769 -54.04 -56.87 -0.06
C HIS A 769 -54.43 -57.96 0.96
N SER A 770 -53.91 -57.91 2.19
CA SER A 770 -54.07 -58.99 3.19
C SER A 770 -54.97 -58.63 4.36
N ASP A 771 -54.71 -57.52 5.06
CA ASP A 771 -55.33 -57.22 6.38
C ASP A 771 -56.60 -56.36 6.30
N GLY A 772 -57.04 -56.01 5.08
CA GLY A 772 -58.28 -55.27 4.81
C GLY A 772 -58.21 -53.76 5.09
N VAL A 773 -59.37 -53.09 4.97
CA VAL A 773 -59.54 -51.65 5.24
C VAL A 773 -60.45 -51.48 6.46
N SER A 774 -60.05 -50.64 7.43
CA SER A 774 -60.83 -50.36 8.64
C SER A 774 -61.09 -48.86 8.78
N ALA A 775 -62.35 -48.48 9.03
CA ALA A 775 -62.79 -47.11 9.30
C ALA A 775 -63.61 -47.07 10.58
N ILE A 776 -63.04 -46.51 11.66
CA ILE A 776 -63.63 -46.53 13.00
C ILE A 776 -63.74 -45.10 13.53
N ALA A 777 -64.94 -44.69 13.96
CA ALA A 777 -65.16 -43.48 14.74
C ALA A 777 -65.45 -43.86 16.20
N ASN A 778 -64.58 -43.50 17.15
CA ASN A 778 -64.82 -43.72 18.58
C ASN A 778 -65.99 -42.86 19.09
N GLN A 779 -66.09 -41.62 18.60
CA GLN A 779 -67.21 -40.71 18.80
C GLN A 779 -67.52 -39.99 17.47
N GLY A 780 -68.78 -39.63 17.26
CA GLY A 780 -69.24 -39.03 16.00
C GLY A 780 -69.71 -40.07 14.97
N LYS A 781 -70.18 -39.59 13.81
CA LYS A 781 -70.78 -40.44 12.77
C LYS A 781 -69.74 -40.86 11.74
N VAL A 782 -69.76 -42.13 11.33
CA VAL A 782 -69.18 -42.55 10.04
C VAL A 782 -70.24 -42.31 8.96
N THR A 783 -69.92 -41.50 7.95
CA THR A 783 -70.85 -41.18 6.85
C THR A 783 -70.25 -41.67 5.53
N LEU A 784 -70.99 -42.54 4.84
CA LEU A 784 -70.73 -42.96 3.46
C LEU A 784 -71.87 -42.42 2.59
N GLN A 785 -71.54 -41.66 1.55
CA GLN A 785 -72.54 -40.97 0.75
C GLN A 785 -72.05 -40.78 -0.69
N SER A 786 -72.77 -41.34 -1.65
CA SER A 786 -72.75 -40.92 -3.06
C SER A 786 -73.93 -39.96 -3.28
N GLN A 787 -73.69 -38.82 -3.96
CA GLN A 787 -74.76 -37.82 -4.19
C GLN A 787 -75.41 -37.94 -5.56
N ASN A 788 -74.63 -38.31 -6.59
CA ASN A 788 -75.03 -38.28 -8.00
C ASN A 788 -74.74 -39.59 -8.75
N ASP A 789 -74.47 -40.66 -8.01
CA ASP A 789 -74.19 -42.00 -8.53
C ASP A 789 -74.49 -43.03 -7.43
N ASP A 790 -74.40 -44.31 -7.75
CA ASP A 790 -74.68 -45.38 -6.81
C ASP A 790 -73.65 -45.46 -5.67
N THR A 791 -74.11 -45.90 -4.50
CA THR A 791 -73.22 -46.43 -3.46
C THR A 791 -73.26 -47.96 -3.55
N GLN A 792 -72.22 -48.56 -4.12
CA GLN A 792 -72.09 -50.01 -4.26
C GLN A 792 -71.31 -50.62 -3.09
N ILE A 793 -71.85 -51.67 -2.47
CA ILE A 793 -71.21 -52.44 -1.40
C ILE A 793 -71.27 -53.92 -1.76
N ASP A 794 -70.14 -54.46 -2.21
CA ASP A 794 -70.01 -55.88 -2.59
C ASP A 794 -69.21 -56.67 -1.56
N SER A 795 -69.60 -57.93 -1.34
CA SER A 795 -68.86 -58.87 -0.50
C SER A 795 -68.98 -60.28 -1.07
N ALA A 796 -67.85 -60.97 -1.24
CA ALA A 796 -67.84 -62.38 -1.65
C ALA A 796 -68.41 -63.33 -0.57
N LYS A 797 -68.55 -62.85 0.68
CA LYS A 797 -69.09 -63.60 1.80
C LYS A 797 -70.35 -62.92 2.33
N ASN A 798 -70.22 -62.16 3.42
CA ASN A 798 -71.34 -61.59 4.14
C ASN A 798 -71.26 -60.06 4.15
N ILE A 799 -72.41 -59.40 4.09
CA ILE A 799 -72.59 -57.99 4.48
C ILE A 799 -73.34 -58.00 5.81
N GLN A 800 -72.83 -57.32 6.83
CA GLN A 800 -73.42 -57.27 8.17
C GLN A 800 -73.77 -55.83 8.55
N PHE A 801 -75.05 -55.56 8.81
CA PHE A 801 -75.53 -54.30 9.36
C PHE A 801 -76.12 -54.53 10.74
N THR A 802 -75.53 -53.92 11.77
CA THR A 802 -75.92 -54.14 13.17
C THR A 802 -76.09 -52.79 13.89
N ALA A 803 -77.22 -52.59 14.57
CA ALA A 803 -77.45 -51.47 15.46
C ALA A 803 -77.76 -51.98 16.87
N ALA A 804 -76.82 -51.85 17.82
CA ALA A 804 -76.96 -52.44 19.15
C ALA A 804 -77.97 -51.71 20.06
N GLY A 805 -78.19 -50.41 19.86
CA GLY A 805 -79.07 -49.58 20.69
C GLY A 805 -80.01 -48.67 19.89
N GLY A 806 -80.21 -48.93 18.59
CA GLY A 806 -80.90 -48.02 17.68
C GLY A 806 -81.67 -48.69 16.56
N LYS A 807 -81.94 -47.94 15.48
CA LYS A 807 -82.73 -48.36 14.32
C LYS A 807 -81.82 -48.67 13.15
N LEU A 808 -82.03 -49.81 12.49
CA LEU A 808 -81.56 -50.04 11.13
C LEU A 808 -82.68 -49.63 10.17
N ALA A 809 -82.41 -48.75 9.22
CA ALA A 809 -83.41 -48.23 8.28
C ALA A 809 -82.85 -48.17 6.86
N GLY A 810 -83.51 -48.84 5.92
CA GLY A 810 -83.34 -48.63 4.48
C GLY A 810 -84.54 -47.85 3.95
N MET A 811 -84.30 -46.85 3.12
CA MET A 811 -85.33 -45.99 2.53
C MET A 811 -84.97 -45.74 1.08
N ALA A 812 -85.95 -45.85 0.17
CA ALA A 812 -85.80 -45.54 -1.24
C ALA A 812 -87.06 -44.82 -1.73
N SER A 813 -86.93 -43.95 -2.73
CA SER A 813 -88.06 -43.21 -3.30
C SER A 813 -88.86 -44.01 -4.32
N ASP A 814 -88.26 -45.05 -4.90
CA ASP A 814 -88.84 -45.85 -5.98
C ASP A 814 -89.08 -47.29 -5.54
N GLU A 815 -88.00 -48.07 -5.33
CA GLU A 815 -88.09 -49.46 -4.89
C GLU A 815 -87.01 -49.89 -3.89
N VAL A 816 -87.36 -50.88 -3.05
CA VAL A 816 -86.41 -51.68 -2.25
C VAL A 816 -86.60 -53.14 -2.62
N VAL A 817 -85.53 -53.81 -3.08
CA VAL A 817 -85.56 -55.22 -3.50
C VAL A 817 -84.50 -56.01 -2.74
N LEU A 818 -84.94 -57.08 -2.08
CA LEU A 818 -84.07 -58.09 -1.48
C LEU A 818 -84.33 -59.41 -2.20
N THR A 819 -83.32 -59.97 -2.85
CA THR A 819 -83.47 -61.22 -3.61
C THR A 819 -82.36 -62.21 -3.30
N THR A 820 -82.67 -63.50 -3.43
CA THR A 820 -81.69 -64.59 -3.40
C THR A 820 -81.45 -65.11 -4.81
N SER A 821 -80.29 -65.72 -5.06
CA SER A 821 -79.99 -66.33 -6.36
C SER A 821 -80.94 -67.46 -6.75
N GLY A 822 -81.62 -68.09 -5.78
CA GLY A 822 -82.66 -69.10 -5.99
C GLY A 822 -84.05 -68.54 -6.35
N GLY A 823 -84.19 -67.22 -6.53
CA GLY A 823 -85.41 -66.56 -7.02
C GLY A 823 -86.43 -66.16 -5.95
N ALA A 824 -86.15 -66.38 -4.65
CA ALA A 824 -86.99 -65.84 -3.58
C ALA A 824 -86.63 -64.38 -3.29
N TYR A 825 -87.65 -63.52 -3.14
CA TYR A 825 -87.46 -62.08 -2.96
C TYR A 825 -88.53 -61.40 -2.09
N LEU A 826 -88.18 -60.20 -1.62
CA LEU A 826 -89.05 -59.20 -1.03
C LEU A 826 -88.88 -57.91 -1.82
N LYS A 827 -89.96 -57.40 -2.41
CA LYS A 827 -89.98 -56.16 -3.19
C LYS A 827 -90.98 -55.18 -2.58
N LEU A 828 -90.51 -53.96 -2.33
CA LEU A 828 -91.33 -52.81 -1.92
C LEU A 828 -91.25 -51.78 -3.05
N HIS A 829 -92.38 -51.39 -3.64
CA HIS A 829 -92.42 -50.39 -4.73
C HIS A 829 -93.68 -49.53 -4.61
N GLY A 830 -93.50 -48.20 -4.52
CA GLY A 830 -94.60 -47.28 -4.22
C GLY A 830 -95.31 -47.64 -2.91
N SER A 831 -96.61 -47.98 -2.98
CA SER A 831 -97.43 -48.42 -1.84
C SER A 831 -97.59 -49.94 -1.72
N ASP A 832 -96.94 -50.72 -2.58
CA ASP A 832 -97.16 -52.16 -2.73
C ASP A 832 -96.05 -52.99 -2.07
N ILE A 833 -96.43 -54.13 -1.49
CA ILE A 833 -95.52 -55.14 -0.91
C ILE A 833 -95.69 -56.45 -1.69
N GLU A 834 -94.62 -56.93 -2.32
CA GLU A 834 -94.60 -58.19 -3.07
C GLU A 834 -93.59 -59.16 -2.42
N LEU A 835 -94.09 -60.33 -2.03
CA LEU A 835 -93.31 -61.45 -1.48
C LEU A 835 -93.43 -62.62 -2.44
N GLY A 836 -92.35 -62.94 -3.14
CA GLY A 836 -92.33 -64.03 -4.13
C GLY A 836 -91.30 -65.10 -3.79
N CYS A 837 -91.69 -66.37 -3.91
CA CYS A 837 -90.74 -67.48 -3.84
C CYS A 837 -91.13 -68.63 -4.79
N PRO A 838 -90.17 -69.22 -5.53
CA PRO A 838 -90.42 -70.42 -6.35
C PRO A 838 -90.70 -71.69 -5.52
N GLY A 839 -90.26 -71.71 -4.26
CA GLY A 839 -90.50 -72.79 -3.32
C GLY A 839 -91.67 -72.53 -2.37
N THR A 840 -91.66 -73.18 -1.22
CA THR A 840 -92.76 -73.10 -0.23
C THR A 840 -92.69 -71.81 0.59
N PHE A 841 -93.72 -70.96 0.51
CA PHE A 841 -93.89 -69.82 1.40
C PHE A 841 -94.37 -70.30 2.79
N THR A 842 -93.46 -70.30 3.77
CA THR A 842 -93.76 -70.77 5.13
C THR A 842 -93.79 -69.60 6.11
N VAL A 843 -94.95 -69.32 6.70
CA VAL A 843 -95.13 -68.28 7.72
C VAL A 843 -95.43 -68.94 9.06
N LYS A 844 -94.53 -68.78 10.04
CA LYS A 844 -94.73 -69.29 11.41
C LYS A 844 -95.09 -68.14 12.34
N SER A 845 -96.34 -68.09 12.78
CA SER A 845 -96.88 -67.04 13.67
C SER A 845 -97.89 -67.61 14.68
N ALA A 846 -98.03 -66.94 15.84
CA ALA A 846 -99.08 -67.23 16.83
C ALA A 846 -100.47 -66.66 16.45
N GLY A 847 -100.56 -65.78 15.43
CA GLY A 847 -101.82 -65.21 14.92
C GLY A 847 -101.61 -64.25 13.73
N HIS A 848 -102.65 -64.03 12.92
CA HIS A 848 -102.62 -63.10 11.78
C HIS A 848 -103.86 -62.20 11.79
N SER A 849 -103.66 -60.90 11.56
CA SER A 849 -104.69 -59.86 11.57
C SER A 849 -104.48 -58.95 10.37
N TRP A 850 -105.40 -58.99 9.40
CA TRP A 850 -105.38 -58.11 8.22
C TRP A 850 -106.24 -56.87 8.50
N GLN A 851 -105.61 -55.76 8.91
CA GLN A 851 -106.28 -54.47 9.15
C GLN A 851 -106.23 -53.57 7.90
N GLY A 852 -106.94 -52.44 7.92
CA GLY A 852 -106.92 -51.45 6.84
C GLY A 852 -105.54 -50.82 6.60
N PRO A 853 -105.37 -50.07 5.49
CA PRO A 853 -104.07 -49.50 5.11
C PRO A 853 -103.58 -48.48 6.15
N ALA A 854 -102.27 -48.49 6.40
CA ALA A 854 -101.56 -47.51 7.22
C ALA A 854 -100.35 -46.98 6.45
N SER A 855 -100.00 -45.71 6.65
CA SER A 855 -98.89 -45.05 5.98
C SER A 855 -97.88 -44.49 6.98
N MET A 856 -96.61 -44.48 6.61
CA MET A 856 -95.52 -43.83 7.35
C MET A 856 -94.73 -42.96 6.37
N SER A 857 -94.57 -41.66 6.66
CA SER A 857 -93.78 -40.76 5.83
C SER A 857 -92.35 -40.68 6.38
N THR A 858 -91.37 -40.57 5.49
CA THR A 858 -89.98 -40.30 5.84
C THR A 858 -89.40 -39.24 4.92
N ASP A 859 -88.57 -38.36 5.45
CA ASP A 859 -87.91 -37.34 4.65
C ASP A 859 -86.74 -37.96 3.89
N MET A 860 -86.75 -37.85 2.56
CA MET A 860 -85.64 -38.25 1.71
C MET A 860 -84.56 -37.16 1.69
N PRO A 861 -83.27 -37.52 1.65
CA PRO A 861 -82.20 -36.53 1.46
C PRO A 861 -82.38 -35.82 0.11
N LYS A 862 -82.21 -34.49 0.10
CA LYS A 862 -82.22 -33.67 -1.11
C LYS A 862 -80.79 -33.29 -1.47
N PHE A 863 -80.40 -33.55 -2.71
CA PHE A 863 -79.12 -33.13 -3.27
C PHE A 863 -79.41 -32.15 -4.40
N ASP A 864 -79.26 -30.85 -4.11
CA ASP A 864 -79.50 -29.81 -5.10
C ASP A 864 -78.26 -29.61 -5.98
N HIS A 865 -78.46 -29.44 -7.29
CA HIS A 865 -77.39 -29.15 -8.23
C HIS A 865 -77.30 -27.65 -8.51
N ALA A 866 -76.12 -27.07 -8.32
CA ALA A 866 -75.73 -25.84 -9.02
C ALA A 866 -74.82 -26.23 -10.20
N PRO A 867 -75.06 -25.74 -11.43
CA PRO A 867 -74.18 -26.02 -12.55
C PRO A 867 -72.77 -25.48 -12.26
N LEU A 868 -71.72 -26.26 -12.53
CA LEU A 868 -70.32 -25.81 -12.46
C LEU A 868 -69.95 -24.84 -13.60
N GLY A 869 -70.96 -24.38 -14.34
CA GLY A 869 -70.78 -23.58 -15.52
C GLY A 869 -70.11 -22.24 -15.24
N ARG A 870 -69.23 -21.84 -16.13
CA ARG A 870 -68.50 -20.57 -16.04
C ARG A 870 -68.93 -19.66 -17.18
N VAL A 871 -68.98 -18.36 -16.92
CA VAL A 871 -69.26 -17.35 -17.95
C VAL A 871 -67.97 -16.56 -18.19
N PRO A 872 -67.20 -16.85 -19.25
CA PRO A 872 -66.04 -16.05 -19.59
C PRO A 872 -66.47 -14.60 -19.85
N LYS A 873 -65.74 -13.64 -19.27
CA LYS A 873 -66.01 -12.22 -19.44
C LYS A 873 -64.73 -11.51 -19.88
N LEU A 874 -64.78 -10.85 -21.03
CA LEU A 874 -63.75 -9.96 -21.50
C LEU A 874 -63.96 -8.55 -20.93
N VAL A 875 -62.95 -8.07 -20.24
CA VAL A 875 -62.84 -6.68 -19.79
C VAL A 875 -61.55 -6.07 -20.30
N ARG A 876 -61.54 -4.77 -20.51
CA ARG A 876 -60.34 -4.04 -20.92
C ARG A 876 -59.41 -3.92 -19.71
N ALA A 877 -58.17 -4.37 -19.86
CA ALA A 877 -57.19 -4.37 -18.76
C ALA A 877 -56.88 -2.98 -18.20
N THR A 878 -57.17 -1.90 -18.95
CA THR A 878 -56.86 -0.52 -18.57
C THR A 878 -57.86 0.10 -17.61
N ASP A 879 -59.16 -0.24 -17.71
CA ASP A 879 -60.25 0.42 -16.98
C ASP A 879 -61.29 -0.57 -16.41
N GLY A 880 -61.14 -1.87 -16.66
CA GLY A 880 -62.07 -2.91 -16.22
C GLY A 880 -63.44 -2.87 -16.90
N GLN A 881 -63.65 -2.00 -17.90
CA GLN A 881 -64.92 -1.93 -18.63
C GLN A 881 -65.08 -3.14 -19.54
N ALA A 882 -66.34 -3.59 -19.68
CA ALA A 882 -66.71 -4.67 -20.57
C ALA A 882 -66.33 -4.36 -22.03
N VAL A 883 -65.85 -5.37 -22.76
CA VAL A 883 -65.55 -5.25 -24.19
C VAL A 883 -66.61 -6.02 -24.96
N GLU A 884 -67.53 -5.30 -25.57
CA GLU A 884 -68.60 -5.85 -26.41
C GLU A 884 -68.10 -6.16 -27.83
N GLY A 885 -68.68 -7.17 -28.46
CA GLY A 885 -68.55 -7.43 -29.89
C GLY A 885 -67.27 -8.17 -30.32
N MET A 886 -66.44 -8.65 -29.39
CA MET A 886 -65.23 -9.42 -29.73
C MET A 886 -65.59 -10.88 -30.01
N GLN A 887 -65.12 -11.41 -31.14
CA GLN A 887 -65.24 -12.84 -31.41
C GLN A 887 -64.35 -13.62 -30.44
N ALA A 888 -64.80 -14.80 -30.03
CA ALA A 888 -64.05 -15.67 -29.15
C ALA A 888 -64.19 -17.13 -29.57
N GLU A 889 -63.11 -17.88 -29.38
CA GLU A 889 -63.10 -19.34 -29.43
C GLU A 889 -62.80 -19.85 -28.04
N ILE A 890 -63.70 -20.67 -27.53
CA ILE A 890 -63.53 -21.42 -26.29
C ILE A 890 -63.17 -22.83 -26.68
N THR A 891 -61.93 -23.24 -26.42
CA THR A 891 -61.49 -24.61 -26.60
C THR A 891 -61.68 -25.37 -25.30
N LYS A 892 -62.55 -26.39 -25.32
CA LYS A 892 -62.74 -27.32 -24.21
C LYS A 892 -61.61 -28.33 -24.14
N ALA A 893 -61.45 -29.02 -23.00
CA ALA A 893 -60.45 -30.06 -22.83
C ALA A 893 -60.62 -31.23 -23.84
N SER A 894 -61.85 -31.43 -24.36
CA SER A 894 -62.16 -32.39 -25.43
C SER A 894 -61.64 -31.99 -26.83
N GLY A 895 -61.09 -30.78 -26.97
CA GLY A 895 -60.72 -30.21 -28.27
C GLY A 895 -61.88 -29.57 -29.03
N GLU A 896 -63.11 -29.65 -28.51
CA GLU A 896 -64.27 -28.96 -29.06
C GLU A 896 -64.09 -27.44 -28.95
N VAL A 897 -64.28 -26.73 -30.06
CA VAL A 897 -64.17 -25.27 -30.12
C VAL A 897 -65.55 -24.64 -30.24
N VAL A 898 -65.95 -23.90 -29.21
CA VAL A 898 -67.20 -23.13 -29.20
C VAL A 898 -66.89 -21.69 -29.59
N LYS A 899 -67.47 -21.25 -30.72
CA LYS A 899 -67.36 -19.87 -31.19
C LYS A 899 -68.46 -19.01 -30.58
N GLY A 900 -68.12 -17.81 -30.14
CA GLY A 900 -69.07 -16.85 -29.57
C GLY A 900 -68.63 -15.41 -29.79
N GLN A 901 -69.47 -14.47 -29.39
CA GLN A 901 -69.16 -13.05 -29.39
C GLN A 901 -69.51 -12.47 -28.02
N SER A 902 -68.69 -11.57 -27.50
CA SER A 902 -68.97 -10.93 -26.20
C SER A 902 -70.15 -9.97 -26.28
N ASP A 903 -71.05 -10.03 -25.29
CA ASP A 903 -72.20 -9.13 -25.16
C ASP A 903 -71.82 -7.74 -24.61
N ALA A 904 -72.80 -6.85 -24.41
CA ALA A 904 -72.61 -5.52 -23.82
C ALA A 904 -71.99 -5.54 -22.41
N ALA A 905 -72.11 -6.66 -21.70
CA ALA A 905 -71.47 -6.89 -20.41
C ALA A 905 -70.10 -7.60 -20.54
N GLY A 906 -69.60 -7.79 -21.76
CA GLY A 906 -68.34 -8.44 -22.09
C GLY A 906 -68.38 -9.96 -21.93
N LYS A 907 -69.55 -10.54 -21.65
CA LYS A 907 -69.72 -11.96 -21.35
C LYS A 907 -69.90 -12.77 -22.63
N LEU A 908 -69.32 -13.96 -22.66
CA LEU A 908 -69.65 -14.99 -23.63
C LEU A 908 -70.83 -15.82 -23.13
N ALA A 909 -71.38 -16.68 -24.00
CA ALA A 909 -72.38 -17.66 -23.60
C ALA A 909 -71.86 -18.51 -22.41
N PRO A 910 -72.71 -18.85 -21.42
CA PRO A 910 -72.32 -19.71 -20.31
C PRO A 910 -71.79 -21.04 -20.83
N ILE A 911 -70.59 -21.42 -20.39
CA ILE A 911 -70.06 -22.76 -20.62
C ILE A 911 -70.69 -23.64 -19.55
N GLN A 912 -71.58 -24.54 -19.94
CA GLN A 912 -72.08 -25.57 -19.03
C GLN A 912 -71.09 -26.74 -19.03
N SER A 913 -70.65 -27.13 -17.84
CA SER A 913 -69.86 -28.34 -17.63
C SER A 913 -70.27 -28.98 -16.32
N ASN A 914 -70.12 -30.30 -16.28
CA ASN A 914 -70.41 -31.14 -15.12
C ASN A 914 -69.12 -31.64 -14.46
N GLN A 915 -67.94 -31.21 -14.94
CA GLN A 915 -66.63 -31.57 -14.41
C GLN A 915 -65.74 -30.34 -14.27
N PHE A 916 -64.76 -30.40 -13.37
CA PHE A 916 -63.69 -29.40 -13.32
C PHE A 916 -62.73 -29.64 -14.48
N GLU A 917 -62.96 -28.95 -15.59
CA GLU A 917 -62.08 -28.98 -16.75
C GLU A 917 -61.44 -27.60 -17.01
N PRO A 918 -60.17 -27.56 -17.45
CA PRO A 918 -59.57 -26.34 -17.96
C PRO A 918 -60.13 -26.02 -19.35
N PHE A 919 -60.41 -24.74 -19.60
CA PHE A 919 -60.77 -24.22 -20.93
C PHE A 919 -59.79 -23.11 -21.31
N VAL A 920 -59.51 -22.99 -22.60
CA VAL A 920 -58.77 -21.85 -23.16
C VAL A 920 -59.77 -20.95 -23.88
N VAL A 921 -59.81 -19.66 -23.52
CA VAL A 921 -60.68 -18.68 -24.16
C VAL A 921 -59.80 -17.70 -24.92
N ASN A 922 -59.87 -17.74 -26.24
CA ASN A 922 -59.15 -16.84 -27.13
C ASN A 922 -60.11 -15.81 -27.70
N PHE A 923 -59.84 -14.53 -27.50
CA PHE A 923 -60.61 -13.44 -28.12
C PHE A 923 -59.89 -12.92 -29.35
N PHE A 924 -60.60 -12.80 -30.46
CA PHE A 924 -60.12 -12.30 -31.73
C PHE A 924 -60.72 -10.94 -32.03
N LYS A 925 -59.86 -10.02 -32.47
CA LYS A 925 -60.27 -8.72 -32.98
C LYS A 925 -60.67 -8.87 -34.43
N ASN A 926 -61.91 -8.55 -34.77
CA ASN A 926 -62.32 -8.48 -36.18
C ASN A 926 -61.46 -7.42 -36.90
N LYS A 927 -60.75 -7.83 -37.95
CA LYS A 927 -60.22 -6.89 -38.95
C LYS A 927 -61.33 -6.62 -39.95
N ASN A 928 -62.11 -5.57 -39.71
CA ASN A 928 -62.74 -4.81 -40.78
C ASN A 928 -62.02 -3.47 -40.88
#